data_AF-A0A436ZYC0-F1
#
_entry.id   AF-A0A436ZYC0-F1
#
_cell.length_a   1.000
_cell.length_b   1.000
_cell.length_c   1.000
_cell.angle_alpha   90.00
_cell.angle_beta   90.00
_cell.angle_gamma   90.00
#
_symmetry.space_group_name_H-M   'P 1'
#
loop_
_entity.id
_entity.type
_entity.pdbx_description
1 polymer ?
#
loop_
_entity_poly.entity_id
_entity_poly.type
_entity_poly.pdbx_seq_one_letter_code
_entity_poly.pdbx_strand_id
1 'polypeptide(L)'
;MSTLQPRLNYAAFMEPDILKPAAEDLYATIAAQIAGSLLMQPTSDTTIVDATVSKIQQRLILRPVSVIVVEVIVAILIIITILLILMIPREGVAPRDPSSIRAVATILSRSKLLEQSLSGTSNLSEQDLEAWLHRYRFYSTVEATSSGRIFKIELADMFPNSGHKQRYSDEVKLPEPAERHKWWKPLGLKWWVIIPLMVFPIAIIVVLEVLYRKSVRDQGLAYIPDGGYVHYTWVFVPAFVMVVIVTLFNMLDYATRCVAPYQAMRADSTVASRGILYNPNGKLTLPALWYAIKEKHVTVIATTFAVLIALVLTIAVSGLFYSQLAAGTGTLTVQQDTWFNVSFPDYNVNTTDDIISSLIVSGNLSYPRWTYEDLAFGELSMLNDTTETMPAADSVTLSALAVRPALNCSIIPQERYLELRLGQDETPEREQNLTELPVWVNISMPDRCGNSGTIYNNITWLTDLIEHPQTGYFGHVLSIGSPDGEDCPGFAVFYGKMNNNKIANFSTLFCSGYTQSLEVETTFLLPNFTIDTTTSGVPPPRRKEETARWFSNQAVSVSYSFATLKANASSPDIFDDFVRGLVYGKNGIPSEELLDPERFREGVNWLYAVSATQTLSQDTRIPNPNGASRLEGVSRTRPRSKLVQSLVSTRVLQVLLAFIMLTTVVAFIGVKARELLPRESNSIATVGGYLAGSDVLRLIPDGAEWGAGGKGGGTGSEEVFAGYMFGFGWWEDTERASRRRYGVGIGRGGGRTSPS
;
A
#
# COMPACT_ATOMS: atom_id res chain seq x y z
N MET A 1 5.52 -0.96 37.47
CA MET A 1 5.76 -2.25 38.15
C MET A 1 7.25 -2.27 38.48
N SER A 2 7.57 -1.72 39.65
CA SER A 2 8.91 -1.38 40.11
C SER A 2 9.47 -2.52 40.96
N THR A 3 10.19 -3.47 40.36
CA THR A 3 10.92 -4.50 41.10
C THR A 3 11.98 -5.12 40.19
N LEU A 4 13.20 -4.57 40.16
CA LEU A 4 14.38 -5.38 39.84
C LEU A 4 14.94 -6.11 41.07
N GLN A 5 14.40 -5.82 42.26
CA GLN A 5 14.33 -6.80 43.34
C GLN A 5 12.88 -7.28 43.43
N PRO A 6 12.54 -8.48 42.92
CA PRO A 6 11.29 -9.11 43.31
C PRO A 6 11.28 -9.16 44.83
N ARG A 7 10.14 -8.89 45.47
CA ARG A 7 9.94 -9.27 46.88
C ARG A 7 10.06 -10.79 46.95
N LEU A 8 11.30 -11.27 47.05
CA LEU A 8 11.64 -12.68 47.08
C LEU A 8 11.18 -13.20 48.43
N ASN A 9 10.04 -13.90 48.44
CA ASN A 9 9.64 -14.68 49.59
C ASN A 9 10.53 -15.93 49.63
N TYR A 10 11.75 -15.81 50.16
CA TYR A 10 12.72 -16.91 50.23
C TYR A 10 12.16 -18.15 50.95
N ALA A 11 11.15 -17.97 51.83
CA ALA A 11 10.47 -19.06 52.50
C ALA A 11 9.69 -19.97 51.53
N ALA A 12 9.27 -19.48 50.35
CA ALA A 12 8.57 -20.29 49.36
C ALA A 12 9.47 -21.40 48.76
N PHE A 13 10.79 -21.23 48.75
CA PHE A 13 11.73 -22.25 48.31
C PHE A 13 11.96 -23.37 49.34
N MET A 14 11.38 -23.27 50.55
CA MET A 14 11.39 -24.38 51.50
C MET A 14 10.37 -25.48 51.13
N GLU A 15 9.40 -25.20 50.26
CA GLU A 15 8.49 -26.21 49.73
C GLU A 15 9.16 -27.00 48.58
N PRO A 16 9.27 -28.34 48.68
CA PRO A 16 9.93 -29.16 47.66
C PRO A 16 9.29 -29.03 46.27
N ASP A 17 7.97 -28.83 46.24
CA ASP A 17 7.17 -28.73 45.01
C ASP A 17 7.47 -27.44 44.21
N ILE A 18 8.00 -26.41 44.87
CA ILE A 18 8.41 -25.15 44.25
C ILE A 18 9.92 -25.17 43.92
N LEU A 19 10.73 -25.72 44.84
CA LEU A 19 12.18 -25.75 44.68
C LEU A 19 12.62 -26.62 43.49
N LYS A 20 12.03 -27.81 43.34
CA LYS A 20 12.41 -28.75 42.27
C LYS A 20 12.23 -28.15 40.85
N PRO A 21 11.04 -27.67 40.44
CA PRO A 21 10.87 -27.11 39.10
C PRO A 21 11.69 -25.83 38.89
N ALA A 22 11.86 -24.99 39.94
CA ALA A 22 12.70 -23.81 39.85
C ALA A 22 14.18 -24.15 39.66
N ALA A 23 14.69 -25.19 40.33
CA ALA A 23 16.06 -25.66 40.18
C ALA A 23 16.30 -26.31 38.82
N GLU A 24 15.35 -27.09 38.31
CA GLU A 24 15.41 -27.69 36.97
C GLU A 24 15.42 -26.62 35.87
N ASP A 25 14.56 -25.59 35.98
CA ASP A 25 14.51 -24.47 35.03
C ASP A 25 15.77 -23.60 35.07
N LEU A 26 16.28 -23.31 36.28
CA LEU A 26 17.54 -22.60 36.46
C LEU A 26 18.72 -23.39 35.87
N TYR A 27 18.80 -24.69 36.16
CA TYR A 27 19.84 -25.55 35.60
C TYR A 27 19.74 -25.63 34.08
N ALA A 28 18.55 -25.80 33.51
CA ALA A 28 18.36 -25.85 32.05
C ALA A 28 18.81 -24.54 31.39
N THR A 29 18.47 -23.40 31.99
CA THR A 29 18.86 -22.07 31.49
C THR A 29 20.37 -21.88 31.58
N ILE A 30 21.00 -22.17 32.73
CA ILE A 30 22.45 -22.05 32.92
C ILE A 30 23.20 -23.02 32.00
N ALA A 31 22.78 -24.29 31.93
CA ALA A 31 23.40 -25.32 31.11
C ALA A 31 23.36 -24.97 29.62
N ALA A 32 22.25 -24.37 29.14
CA ALA A 32 22.16 -23.88 27.77
C ALA A 32 23.16 -22.75 27.49
N GLN A 33 23.34 -21.80 28.41
CA GLN A 33 24.31 -20.71 28.28
C GLN A 33 25.77 -21.21 28.36
N ILE A 34 26.05 -22.16 29.25
CA ILE A 34 27.36 -22.82 29.34
C ILE A 34 27.65 -23.60 28.06
N ALA A 35 26.67 -24.33 27.52
CA ALA A 35 26.82 -25.05 26.26
C ALA A 35 27.09 -24.09 25.09
N GLY A 36 26.34 -22.99 25.00
CA GLY A 36 26.56 -21.96 23.98
C GLY A 36 27.94 -21.30 24.07
N SER A 37 28.45 -21.05 25.27
CA SER A 37 29.73 -20.35 25.47
C SER A 37 30.96 -21.27 25.40
N LEU A 38 30.90 -22.49 25.95
CA LEU A 38 32.06 -23.39 26.07
C LEU A 38 32.07 -24.53 25.06
N LEU A 39 30.92 -24.91 24.50
CA LEU A 39 30.81 -26.08 23.61
C LEU A 39 30.66 -25.70 22.13
N MET A 40 30.50 -24.40 21.79
CA MET A 40 30.53 -23.94 20.40
C MET A 40 31.95 -24.02 19.84
N GLN A 41 32.15 -24.86 18.83
CA GLN A 41 33.37 -24.87 18.01
C GLN A 41 33.04 -24.37 16.60
N PRO A 42 33.90 -23.54 15.99
CA PRO A 42 33.72 -23.13 14.60
C PRO A 42 33.74 -24.38 13.71
N THR A 43 32.60 -24.73 13.14
CA THR A 43 32.49 -25.84 12.20
C THR A 43 33.09 -25.44 10.86
N SER A 44 34.00 -26.26 10.34
CA SER A 44 34.66 -26.06 9.05
C SER A 44 33.76 -26.34 7.85
N ASP A 45 32.65 -27.06 8.06
CA ASP A 45 31.57 -27.16 7.08
C ASP A 45 30.73 -25.87 7.11
N THR A 46 30.87 -25.05 6.06
CA THR A 46 29.93 -23.97 5.76
C THR A 46 28.58 -24.57 5.37
N THR A 47 27.88 -25.18 6.32
CA THR A 47 26.46 -25.46 6.18
C THR A 47 25.79 -24.10 6.09
N ILE A 48 25.38 -23.75 4.87
CA ILE A 48 24.65 -22.51 4.62
C ILE A 48 23.35 -22.66 5.38
N VAL A 49 23.27 -22.03 6.55
CA VAL A 49 22.03 -21.94 7.30
C VAL A 49 21.13 -21.01 6.51
N ASP A 50 20.01 -21.53 6.01
CA ASP A 50 19.00 -20.75 5.30
C ASP A 50 18.41 -19.71 6.28
N ALA A 51 19.02 -18.53 6.30
CA ALA A 51 18.55 -17.40 7.08
C ALA A 51 17.38 -16.75 6.33
N THR A 52 16.20 -16.76 6.95
CA THR A 52 15.03 -16.08 6.39
C THR A 52 15.05 -14.60 6.77
N VAL A 53 15.56 -13.76 5.87
CA VAL A 53 15.48 -12.31 6.02
C VAL A 53 14.14 -11.82 5.47
N SER A 54 13.27 -11.31 6.35
CA SER A 54 12.03 -10.67 5.92
C SER A 54 12.29 -9.21 5.55
N LYS A 55 12.05 -8.86 4.27
CA LYS A 55 12.12 -7.47 3.78
C LYS A 55 10.78 -7.05 3.21
N ILE A 56 10.24 -5.94 3.71
CA ILE A 56 9.02 -5.34 3.19
C ILE A 56 9.31 -4.77 1.79
N GLN A 57 8.64 -5.27 0.77
CA GLN A 57 8.74 -4.81 -0.63
C GLN A 57 7.35 -4.59 -1.22
N GLN A 58 7.16 -3.50 -1.97
CA GLN A 58 5.96 -3.34 -2.79
C GLN A 58 6.11 -4.18 -4.07
N ARG A 59 5.28 -5.21 -4.22
CA ARG A 59 5.24 -6.08 -5.41
C ARG A 59 3.84 -6.11 -5.99
N LEU A 60 3.74 -6.14 -7.32
CA LEU A 60 2.47 -6.40 -8.00
C LEU A 60 2.21 -7.91 -7.96
N ILE A 61 1.24 -8.33 -7.15
CA ILE A 61 0.88 -9.74 -7.01
C ILE A 61 -0.52 -9.92 -7.60
N LEU A 62 -0.62 -10.86 -8.54
CA LEU A 62 -1.89 -11.31 -9.11
C LEU A 62 -2.64 -12.10 -8.03
N ARG A 63 -3.90 -11.72 -7.78
CA ARG A 63 -4.73 -12.42 -6.81
C ARG A 63 -5.33 -13.68 -7.46
N PRO A 64 -5.10 -14.88 -6.91
CA PRO A 64 -5.50 -16.11 -7.56
C PRO A 64 -7.02 -16.16 -7.81
N VAL A 65 -7.83 -15.74 -6.84
CA VAL A 65 -9.30 -15.71 -6.99
C VAL A 65 -9.75 -14.81 -8.14
N SER A 66 -9.17 -13.61 -8.27
CA SER A 66 -9.54 -12.68 -9.34
C SER A 66 -9.14 -13.19 -10.72
N VAL A 67 -7.97 -13.84 -10.83
CA VAL A 67 -7.50 -14.44 -12.09
C VAL A 67 -8.42 -15.59 -12.51
N ILE A 68 -8.74 -16.50 -11.60
CA ILE A 68 -9.62 -17.65 -11.89
C ILE A 68 -10.99 -17.17 -12.37
N VAL A 69 -11.59 -16.18 -11.69
CA VAL A 69 -12.91 -15.65 -12.11
C VAL A 69 -12.85 -15.05 -13.51
N VAL A 70 -11.80 -14.31 -13.85
CA VAL A 70 -11.62 -13.74 -15.19
C VAL A 70 -11.44 -14.83 -16.24
N GLU A 71 -10.61 -15.85 -15.97
CA GLU A 71 -10.42 -16.98 -16.87
C GLU A 71 -11.72 -17.74 -17.14
N VAL A 72 -12.52 -18.00 -16.10
CA VAL A 72 -13.82 -18.67 -16.23
C VAL A 72 -14.80 -17.85 -17.07
N ILE A 73 -14.90 -16.53 -16.84
CA ILE A 73 -15.79 -15.67 -17.63
C ILE A 73 -15.35 -15.63 -19.10
N VAL A 74 -14.06 -15.51 -19.37
CA VAL A 74 -13.52 -15.53 -20.74
C VAL A 74 -13.78 -16.88 -21.40
N ALA A 75 -13.61 -18.00 -20.69
CA ALA A 75 -13.92 -19.33 -21.21
C ALA A 75 -15.40 -19.47 -21.56
N ILE A 76 -16.31 -18.98 -20.71
CA ILE A 76 -17.76 -18.96 -20.99
C ILE A 76 -18.07 -18.13 -22.24
N LEU A 77 -17.46 -16.94 -22.38
CA LEU A 77 -17.65 -16.10 -23.56
C LEU A 77 -17.15 -16.80 -24.84
N ILE A 78 -16.01 -17.48 -24.79
CA ILE A 78 -15.49 -18.28 -25.91
C ILE A 78 -16.49 -19.38 -26.27
N ILE A 79 -17.01 -20.13 -25.29
CA ILE A 79 -18.00 -21.18 -25.52
C ILE A 79 -19.28 -20.62 -26.16
N ILE A 80 -19.80 -19.49 -25.66
CA ILE A 80 -20.97 -18.82 -26.24
C ILE A 80 -20.68 -18.40 -27.68
N THR A 81 -19.51 -17.83 -27.97
CA THR A 81 -19.16 -17.44 -29.34
C THR A 81 -19.04 -18.63 -30.28
N ILE A 82 -18.45 -19.74 -29.85
CA ILE A 82 -18.38 -20.98 -30.62
C ILE A 82 -19.79 -21.51 -30.88
N LEU A 83 -20.65 -21.55 -29.85
CA LEU A 83 -22.04 -21.99 -29.98
C LEU A 83 -22.82 -21.11 -30.95
N LEU A 84 -22.65 -19.78 -30.90
CA LEU A 84 -23.24 -18.87 -31.88
C LEU A 84 -22.73 -19.13 -33.30
N ILE A 85 -21.42 -19.35 -33.49
CA ILE A 85 -20.84 -19.68 -34.80
C ILE A 85 -21.38 -21.01 -35.35
N LEU A 86 -21.65 -21.99 -34.48
CA LEU A 86 -22.22 -23.28 -34.86
C LEU A 86 -23.72 -23.22 -35.12
N MET A 87 -24.47 -22.38 -34.39
CA MET A 87 -25.92 -22.22 -34.55
C MET A 87 -26.32 -21.28 -35.68
N ILE A 88 -25.47 -20.31 -36.05
CA ILE A 88 -25.76 -19.39 -37.15
C ILE A 88 -25.74 -20.18 -38.48
N PRO A 89 -26.84 -20.19 -39.26
CA PRO A 89 -26.87 -20.88 -40.55
C PRO A 89 -25.81 -20.31 -41.49
N ARG A 90 -24.95 -21.19 -42.02
CA ARG A 90 -23.83 -20.82 -42.91
C ARG A 90 -24.29 -20.23 -44.25
N GLU A 91 -25.47 -20.62 -44.69
CA GLU A 91 -26.12 -20.05 -45.86
C GLU A 91 -27.06 -18.95 -45.39
N GLY A 92 -26.72 -17.69 -45.70
CA GLY A 92 -27.49 -16.53 -45.26
C GLY A 92 -28.96 -16.62 -45.68
N VAL A 93 -29.87 -16.39 -44.72
CA VAL A 93 -31.32 -16.56 -44.91
C VAL A 93 -31.96 -15.39 -45.68
N ALA A 94 -31.38 -14.19 -45.60
CA ALA A 94 -31.85 -13.00 -46.29
C ALA A 94 -30.78 -12.48 -47.26
N PRO A 95 -31.17 -12.00 -48.46
CA PRO A 95 -30.22 -11.52 -49.47
C PRO A 95 -29.54 -10.20 -49.06
N ARG A 96 -30.14 -9.45 -48.13
CA ARG A 96 -29.63 -8.20 -47.56
C ARG A 96 -29.96 -8.08 -46.08
N ASP A 97 -29.19 -7.26 -45.38
CA ASP A 97 -29.38 -6.93 -43.97
C ASP A 97 -30.75 -6.26 -43.74
N PRO A 98 -31.72 -6.95 -43.09
CA PRO A 98 -33.08 -6.46 -42.90
C PRO A 98 -33.17 -5.31 -41.88
N SER A 99 -32.08 -4.95 -41.20
CA SER A 99 -32.03 -3.77 -40.33
C SER A 99 -31.94 -2.46 -41.11
N SER A 100 -31.65 -2.51 -42.42
CA SER A 100 -31.61 -1.34 -43.29
C SER A 100 -32.97 -1.05 -43.92
N ILE A 101 -33.41 0.22 -43.89
CA ILE A 101 -34.66 0.67 -44.54
C ILE A 101 -34.66 0.31 -46.03
N ARG A 102 -33.51 0.46 -46.70
CA ARG A 102 -33.32 0.03 -48.10
C ARG A 102 -33.63 -1.46 -48.30
N ALA A 103 -33.13 -2.33 -47.44
CA ALA A 103 -33.31 -3.77 -47.62
C ALA A 103 -34.79 -4.15 -47.49
N VAL A 104 -35.46 -3.59 -46.49
CA VAL A 104 -36.91 -3.74 -46.30
C VAL A 104 -37.67 -3.20 -47.51
N ALA A 105 -37.29 -2.04 -48.05
CA ALA A 105 -37.91 -1.48 -49.26
C ALA A 105 -37.75 -2.40 -50.48
N THR A 106 -36.55 -2.95 -50.71
CA THR A 106 -36.31 -3.87 -51.85
C THR A 106 -37.10 -5.16 -51.72
N ILE A 107 -37.17 -5.76 -50.53
CA ILE A 107 -37.94 -6.99 -50.28
C ILE A 107 -39.44 -6.71 -50.39
N LEU A 108 -39.91 -5.60 -49.81
CA LEU A 108 -41.34 -5.24 -49.80
C LEU A 108 -41.88 -4.96 -51.21
N SER A 109 -41.07 -4.35 -52.10
CA SER A 109 -41.46 -4.09 -53.49
C SER A 109 -41.83 -5.36 -54.28
N ARG A 110 -41.30 -6.51 -53.88
CA ARG A 110 -41.58 -7.82 -54.50
C ARG A 110 -42.70 -8.57 -53.80
N SER A 111 -42.96 -8.24 -52.54
CA SER A 111 -43.99 -8.86 -51.69
C SER A 111 -45.30 -8.08 -51.71
N LYS A 112 -46.03 -8.14 -52.83
CA LYS A 112 -47.31 -7.41 -52.99
C LYS A 112 -48.31 -7.69 -51.85
N LEU A 113 -48.49 -8.95 -51.45
CA LEU A 113 -49.40 -9.30 -50.35
C LEU A 113 -48.96 -8.72 -48.99
N LEU A 114 -47.65 -8.56 -48.78
CA LEU A 114 -47.10 -7.98 -47.55
C LEU A 114 -47.23 -6.46 -47.53
N GLU A 115 -46.91 -5.79 -48.65
CA GLU A 115 -47.13 -4.36 -48.83
C GLU A 115 -48.59 -4.02 -48.57
N GLN A 116 -49.47 -4.81 -49.18
CA GLN A 116 -50.89 -4.74 -48.99
C GLN A 116 -51.27 -4.90 -47.50
N SER A 117 -50.87 -5.98 -46.82
CA SER A 117 -51.21 -6.17 -45.40
C SER A 117 -50.72 -5.03 -44.48
N LEU A 118 -49.61 -4.38 -44.83
CA LEU A 118 -49.00 -3.27 -44.09
C LEU A 118 -49.49 -1.88 -44.53
N SER A 119 -50.19 -1.76 -45.66
CA SER A 119 -50.72 -0.48 -46.15
C SER A 119 -51.76 0.11 -45.20
N GLY A 120 -51.52 1.33 -44.73
CA GLY A 120 -52.36 2.04 -43.75
C GLY A 120 -52.05 1.71 -42.28
N THR A 121 -51.11 0.80 -42.00
CA THR A 121 -50.75 0.39 -40.63
C THR A 121 -49.73 1.31 -39.94
N SER A 122 -49.12 2.24 -40.68
CA SER A 122 -48.05 3.15 -40.20
C SER A 122 -48.37 3.94 -38.91
N ASN A 123 -49.65 4.12 -38.62
CA ASN A 123 -50.15 4.95 -37.53
C ASN A 123 -50.78 4.12 -36.38
N LEU A 124 -50.72 2.79 -36.46
CA LEU A 124 -51.22 1.89 -35.42
C LEU A 124 -50.24 1.80 -34.25
N SER A 125 -50.77 1.50 -33.06
CA SER A 125 -49.92 1.20 -31.91
C SER A 125 -49.21 -0.15 -32.10
N GLU A 126 -48.19 -0.39 -31.28
CA GLU A 126 -47.45 -1.65 -31.30
C GLU A 126 -48.34 -2.87 -31.06
N GLN A 127 -49.21 -2.77 -30.06
CA GLN A 127 -50.12 -3.84 -29.66
C GLN A 127 -51.18 -4.08 -30.75
N ASP A 128 -51.69 -3.02 -31.37
CA ASP A 128 -52.70 -3.14 -32.43
C ASP A 128 -52.10 -3.77 -33.70
N LEU A 129 -50.86 -3.39 -34.06
CA LEU A 129 -50.17 -3.97 -35.20
C LEU A 129 -49.77 -5.43 -34.94
N GLU A 130 -49.40 -5.78 -33.70
CA GLU A 130 -49.16 -7.18 -33.33
C GLU A 130 -50.44 -8.02 -33.44
N ALA A 131 -51.56 -7.53 -32.90
CA ALA A 131 -52.86 -8.18 -33.01
C ALA A 131 -53.30 -8.34 -34.48
N TRP A 132 -53.03 -7.32 -35.32
CA TRP A 132 -53.28 -7.36 -36.75
C TRP A 132 -52.45 -8.43 -37.48
N LEU A 133 -51.15 -8.51 -37.18
CA LEU A 133 -50.22 -9.44 -37.85
C LEU A 133 -50.34 -10.88 -37.34
N HIS A 134 -50.83 -11.10 -36.12
CA HIS A 134 -50.99 -12.43 -35.51
C HIS A 134 -51.89 -13.37 -36.33
N ARG A 135 -52.75 -12.82 -37.21
CA ARG A 135 -53.58 -13.59 -38.13
C ARG A 135 -52.78 -14.33 -39.21
N TYR A 136 -51.59 -13.85 -39.54
CA TYR A 136 -50.81 -14.34 -40.67
C TYR A 136 -49.55 -15.08 -40.23
N ARG A 137 -49.20 -16.14 -40.97
CA ARG A 137 -47.86 -16.75 -40.95
C ARG A 137 -47.02 -16.18 -42.08
N PHE A 138 -45.80 -15.78 -41.76
CA PHE A 138 -44.84 -15.21 -42.71
C PHE A 138 -43.77 -16.23 -43.05
N TYR A 139 -43.51 -16.46 -44.33
CA TYR A 139 -42.40 -17.31 -44.79
C TYR A 139 -41.70 -16.65 -45.98
N SER A 140 -40.39 -16.85 -46.09
CA SER A 140 -39.59 -16.35 -47.21
C SER A 140 -39.55 -17.37 -48.34
N THR A 141 -39.81 -16.94 -49.57
CA THR A 141 -39.67 -17.74 -50.78
C THR A 141 -38.71 -17.10 -51.77
N VAL A 142 -38.03 -17.94 -52.54
CA VAL A 142 -37.22 -17.51 -53.69
C VAL A 142 -37.87 -18.10 -54.93
N GLU A 143 -38.42 -17.23 -55.77
CA GLU A 143 -39.02 -17.61 -57.05
C GLU A 143 -38.01 -17.37 -58.17
N ALA A 144 -37.92 -18.31 -59.13
CA ALA A 144 -37.09 -18.14 -60.32
C ALA A 144 -37.95 -17.65 -61.48
N THR A 145 -37.74 -16.42 -61.93
CA THR A 145 -38.44 -15.80 -63.07
C THR A 145 -37.48 -15.66 -64.26
N SER A 146 -38.01 -15.43 -65.46
CA SER A 146 -37.21 -15.17 -66.68
C SER A 146 -36.28 -13.95 -66.55
N SER A 147 -36.57 -13.01 -65.64
CA SER A 147 -35.77 -11.82 -65.34
C SER A 147 -34.75 -11.98 -64.20
N GLY A 148 -34.70 -13.13 -63.54
CA GLY A 148 -33.78 -13.39 -62.42
C GLY A 148 -34.42 -14.15 -61.26
N ARG A 149 -33.67 -14.31 -60.15
CA ARG A 149 -34.20 -14.85 -58.88
C ARG A 149 -34.85 -13.71 -58.11
N ILE A 150 -36.04 -13.94 -57.57
CA ILE A 150 -36.78 -12.96 -56.78
C ILE A 150 -36.94 -13.48 -55.36
N PHE A 151 -36.44 -12.73 -54.37
CA PHE A 151 -36.71 -13.01 -52.95
C PHE A 151 -37.94 -12.23 -52.50
N LYS A 152 -38.97 -12.93 -52.02
CA LYS A 152 -40.20 -12.34 -51.48
C LYS A 152 -40.62 -13.03 -50.19
N ILE A 153 -41.28 -12.28 -49.32
CA ILE A 153 -42.01 -12.77 -48.16
C ILE A 153 -43.47 -12.96 -48.56
N GLU A 154 -44.02 -14.14 -48.32
CA GLU A 154 -45.42 -14.49 -48.54
C GLU A 154 -46.17 -14.65 -47.21
N LEU A 155 -47.49 -14.47 -47.27
CA LEU A 155 -48.39 -14.55 -46.12
C LEU A 155 -49.35 -15.71 -46.31
N ALA A 156 -49.48 -16.57 -45.30
CA ALA A 156 -50.53 -17.56 -45.19
C ALA A 156 -51.48 -17.19 -44.04
N ASP A 157 -52.79 -17.08 -44.31
CA ASP A 157 -53.80 -16.85 -43.25
C ASP A 157 -53.92 -18.11 -42.37
N MET A 158 -53.77 -17.96 -41.05
CA MET A 158 -53.91 -19.07 -40.09
C MET A 158 -55.37 -19.45 -39.81
N PHE A 159 -56.35 -18.61 -40.18
CA PHE A 159 -57.76 -18.86 -39.92
C PHE A 159 -58.61 -18.93 -41.22
N PRO A 160 -58.30 -19.86 -42.15
CA PRO A 160 -58.95 -19.92 -43.46
C PRO A 160 -60.44 -20.29 -43.40
N ASN A 161 -60.89 -20.94 -42.32
CA ASN A 161 -62.26 -21.44 -42.14
C ASN A 161 -63.17 -20.52 -41.31
N SER A 162 -62.72 -19.31 -40.96
CA SER A 162 -63.51 -18.34 -40.19
C SER A 162 -64.73 -17.76 -40.94
N GLY A 163 -65.10 -18.29 -42.11
CA GLY A 163 -66.22 -17.83 -42.94
C GLY A 163 -65.99 -16.45 -43.59
N HIS A 164 -65.04 -15.67 -43.10
CA HIS A 164 -64.61 -14.40 -43.67
C HIS A 164 -63.43 -14.65 -44.61
N LYS A 165 -63.73 -15.02 -45.87
CA LYS A 165 -62.76 -14.85 -46.98
C LYS A 165 -62.60 -13.35 -47.19
N GLN A 166 -61.81 -12.70 -46.33
CA GLN A 166 -61.49 -11.28 -46.41
C GLN A 166 -60.60 -11.07 -47.63
N ARG A 167 -61.27 -10.85 -48.76
CA ARG A 167 -60.66 -10.36 -49.99
C ARG A 167 -60.06 -9.01 -49.63
N TYR A 168 -58.79 -8.84 -50.00
CA TYR A 168 -57.98 -7.67 -49.75
C TYR A 168 -58.48 -6.44 -50.58
N SER A 169 -59.73 -6.01 -50.37
CA SER A 169 -60.35 -4.87 -51.08
C SER A 169 -61.23 -4.06 -50.12
N ASP A 170 -60.83 -2.80 -49.99
CA ASP A 170 -61.53 -1.56 -49.63
C ASP A 170 -62.43 -1.43 -48.39
N GLU A 171 -62.94 -2.49 -47.77
CA GLU A 171 -63.96 -2.34 -46.69
C GLU A 171 -63.54 -2.79 -45.29
N VAL A 172 -62.32 -3.28 -45.07
CA VAL A 172 -61.84 -3.50 -43.70
C VAL A 172 -61.48 -2.15 -43.09
N LYS A 173 -62.39 -1.63 -42.24
CA LYS A 173 -62.07 -0.54 -41.31
C LYS A 173 -60.91 -1.01 -40.44
N LEU A 174 -59.71 -0.47 -40.70
CA LEU A 174 -58.61 -0.51 -39.74
C LEU A 174 -59.16 -0.06 -38.38
N PRO A 175 -58.67 -0.61 -37.25
CA PRO A 175 -59.07 -0.12 -35.93
C PRO A 175 -58.98 1.41 -35.93
N GLU A 176 -60.09 2.09 -35.61
CA GLU A 176 -60.05 3.55 -35.47
C GLU A 176 -58.97 3.86 -34.43
N PRO A 177 -57.99 4.72 -34.76
CA PRO A 177 -56.88 4.98 -33.86
C PRO A 177 -57.44 5.54 -32.56
N ALA A 178 -57.34 4.77 -31.47
CA ALA A 178 -57.76 5.21 -30.15
C ALA A 178 -57.09 6.55 -29.83
N GLU A 179 -57.87 7.46 -29.25
CA GLU A 179 -57.55 8.86 -29.01
C GLU A 179 -56.11 9.11 -28.49
N ARG A 180 -55.49 10.20 -29.00
CA ARG A 180 -54.19 10.79 -28.65
C ARG A 180 -52.94 9.92 -28.94
N HIS A 181 -52.41 10.10 -30.16
CA HIS A 181 -51.10 9.62 -30.62
C HIS A 181 -49.94 9.91 -29.65
N LYS A 182 -49.49 8.87 -28.96
CA LYS A 182 -48.25 8.92 -28.17
C LYS A 182 -47.07 8.54 -29.05
N TRP A 183 -46.41 9.55 -29.62
CA TRP A 183 -45.18 9.38 -30.38
C TRP A 183 -44.12 8.61 -29.59
N TRP A 184 -43.57 7.57 -30.20
CA TRP A 184 -42.54 6.75 -29.61
C TRP A 184 -41.24 7.54 -29.43
N LYS A 185 -40.64 7.37 -28.26
CA LYS A 185 -39.30 7.88 -27.94
C LYS A 185 -38.50 6.74 -27.32
N PRO A 186 -37.32 6.41 -27.86
CA PRO A 186 -36.49 5.36 -27.28
C PRO A 186 -36.11 5.76 -25.85
N LEU A 187 -35.95 4.76 -24.98
CA LEU A 187 -35.76 4.98 -23.54
C LEU A 187 -34.56 5.90 -23.25
N GLY A 188 -33.45 5.74 -24.00
CA GLY A 188 -32.25 6.59 -23.88
C GLY A 188 -32.46 8.08 -24.19
N LEU A 189 -33.54 8.46 -24.88
CA LEU A 189 -33.85 9.85 -25.23
C LEU A 189 -34.88 10.51 -24.32
N LYS A 190 -35.47 9.76 -23.39
CA LYS A 190 -36.48 10.32 -22.50
C LYS A 190 -35.79 11.21 -21.45
N TRP A 191 -36.42 12.34 -21.12
CA TRP A 191 -35.86 13.37 -20.23
C TRP A 191 -35.40 12.85 -18.85
N TRP A 192 -36.18 11.99 -18.21
CA TRP A 192 -35.82 11.26 -16.98
C TRP A 192 -34.61 10.32 -17.07
N VAL A 193 -34.12 9.99 -18.27
CA VAL A 193 -32.87 9.21 -18.48
C VAL A 193 -31.70 10.14 -18.82
N ILE A 194 -31.96 11.17 -19.62
CA ILE A 194 -30.94 12.18 -20.00
C ILE A 194 -30.49 13.01 -18.78
N ILE A 195 -31.42 13.38 -17.89
CA ILE A 195 -31.09 14.18 -16.70
C ILE A 195 -30.08 13.44 -15.80
N PRO A 196 -30.32 12.17 -15.38
CA PRO A 196 -29.31 11.40 -14.65
C PRO A 196 -27.99 11.22 -15.42
N LEU A 197 -28.06 11.02 -16.74
CA LEU A 197 -26.87 10.87 -17.59
C LEU A 197 -25.97 12.11 -17.61
N MET A 198 -26.55 13.30 -17.35
CA MET A 198 -25.84 14.56 -17.18
C MET A 198 -25.36 14.78 -15.74
N VAL A 199 -26.20 14.45 -14.75
CA VAL A 199 -25.93 14.71 -13.33
C VAL A 199 -24.87 13.75 -12.77
N PHE A 200 -24.89 12.46 -13.13
CA PHE A 200 -23.98 11.47 -12.57
C PHE A 200 -22.49 11.73 -12.89
N PRO A 201 -22.09 12.05 -14.15
CA PRO A 201 -20.70 12.41 -14.44
C PRO A 201 -20.22 13.62 -13.63
N ILE A 202 -21.06 14.64 -13.46
CA ILE A 202 -20.73 15.84 -12.67
C ILE A 202 -20.52 15.47 -11.19
N ALA A 203 -21.44 14.70 -10.61
CA ALA A 203 -21.33 14.25 -9.24
C ALA A 203 -20.02 13.47 -9.00
N ILE A 204 -19.63 12.61 -9.95
CA ILE A 204 -18.40 11.83 -9.86
C ILE A 204 -17.17 12.72 -9.98
N ILE A 205 -17.16 13.70 -10.89
CA ILE A 205 -16.06 14.69 -10.99
C ILE A 205 -15.84 15.40 -9.64
N VAL A 206 -16.93 15.81 -8.97
CA VAL A 206 -16.89 16.46 -7.66
C VAL A 206 -16.37 15.50 -6.59
N VAL A 207 -16.89 14.27 -6.53
CA VAL A 207 -16.45 13.25 -5.55
C VAL A 207 -14.97 12.94 -5.72
N LEU A 208 -14.49 12.77 -6.96
CA LEU A 208 -13.09 12.51 -7.26
C LEU A 208 -12.17 13.65 -6.81
N GLU A 209 -12.59 14.91 -6.98
CA GLU A 209 -11.82 16.08 -6.55
C GLU A 209 -11.79 16.22 -5.02
N VAL A 210 -12.92 15.98 -4.35
CA VAL A 210 -13.01 16.01 -2.88
C VAL A 210 -12.14 14.92 -2.27
N LEU A 211 -12.23 13.69 -2.77
CA LEU A 211 -11.39 12.58 -2.34
C LEU A 211 -9.91 12.87 -2.60
N TYR A 212 -9.57 13.45 -3.75
CA TYR A 212 -8.18 13.80 -4.06
C TYR A 212 -7.61 14.83 -3.08
N ARG A 213 -8.36 15.91 -2.82
CA ARG A 213 -7.94 16.94 -1.84
C ARG A 213 -7.78 16.37 -0.43
N LYS A 214 -8.68 15.47 -0.03
CA LYS A 214 -8.57 14.77 1.25
C LYS A 214 -7.34 13.86 1.29
N SER A 215 -7.10 13.09 0.22
CA SER A 215 -5.93 12.22 0.10
C SER A 215 -4.61 12.99 0.21
N VAL A 216 -4.54 14.21 -0.36
CA VAL A 216 -3.35 15.07 -0.28
C VAL A 216 -3.18 15.65 1.13
N ARG A 217 -4.27 16.12 1.76
CA ARG A 217 -4.24 16.70 3.10
C ARG A 217 -3.82 15.67 4.17
N ASP A 218 -4.40 14.48 4.11
CA ASP A 218 -4.28 13.46 5.17
C ASP A 218 -3.16 12.44 4.88
N GLN A 219 -2.34 12.68 3.84
CA GLN A 219 -1.31 11.76 3.32
C GLN A 219 -1.84 10.33 3.08
N GLY A 220 -3.03 10.24 2.48
CA GLY A 220 -3.76 9.00 2.24
C GLY A 220 -5.21 9.08 2.72
N LEU A 221 -6.06 8.18 2.20
CA LEU A 221 -7.50 8.13 2.48
C LEU A 221 -7.85 7.16 3.61
N ALA A 222 -7.15 6.04 3.69
CA ALA A 222 -7.41 4.98 4.66
C ALA A 222 -6.16 4.15 4.91
N TYR A 223 -6.03 3.62 6.13
CA TYR A 223 -5.05 2.59 6.46
C TYR A 223 -5.53 1.25 5.92
N ILE A 224 -4.62 0.51 5.28
CA ILE A 224 -4.91 -0.83 4.75
C ILE A 224 -4.26 -1.83 5.72
N PRO A 225 -5.01 -2.44 6.64
CA PRO A 225 -4.49 -3.52 7.45
C PRO A 225 -4.16 -4.73 6.58
N ASP A 226 -3.08 -5.44 6.93
CA ASP A 226 -2.67 -6.66 6.23
C ASP A 226 -3.81 -7.69 6.31
N GLY A 227 -4.34 -8.09 5.16
CA GLY A 227 -5.47 -9.03 5.05
C GLY A 227 -6.88 -8.43 5.17
N GLY A 228 -7.03 -7.11 5.38
CA GLY A 228 -8.35 -6.49 5.52
C GLY A 228 -9.11 -6.32 4.20
N TYR A 229 -10.42 -6.57 4.19
CA TYR A 229 -11.29 -6.48 2.99
C TYR A 229 -11.51 -5.06 2.43
N VAL A 230 -11.11 -4.02 3.17
CA VAL A 230 -11.38 -2.61 2.84
C VAL A 230 -10.86 -2.22 1.44
N HIS A 231 -9.73 -2.79 1.01
CA HIS A 231 -9.17 -2.50 -0.31
C HIS A 231 -10.08 -2.96 -1.47
N TYR A 232 -10.93 -3.98 -1.28
CA TYR A 232 -11.87 -4.43 -2.33
C TYR A 232 -12.94 -3.38 -2.60
N THR A 233 -13.43 -2.71 -1.56
CA THR A 233 -14.41 -1.64 -1.69
C THR A 233 -13.87 -0.50 -2.56
N TRP A 234 -12.62 -0.10 -2.34
CA TRP A 234 -11.98 1.00 -3.10
C TRP A 234 -11.67 0.63 -4.55
N VAL A 235 -11.57 -0.66 -4.90
CA VAL A 235 -11.32 -1.11 -6.28
C VAL A 235 -12.63 -1.37 -7.03
N PHE A 236 -13.58 -2.10 -6.43
CA PHE A 236 -14.79 -2.53 -7.13
C PHE A 236 -15.85 -1.44 -7.25
N VAL A 237 -16.01 -0.56 -6.25
CA VAL A 237 -17.05 0.48 -6.29
C VAL A 237 -16.82 1.46 -7.44
N PRO A 238 -15.63 2.06 -7.63
CA PRO A 238 -15.39 2.94 -8.77
C PRO A 238 -15.53 2.21 -10.11
N ALA A 239 -15.04 0.97 -10.21
CA ALA A 239 -15.14 0.18 -11.43
C ALA A 239 -16.60 -0.09 -11.81
N PHE A 240 -17.42 -0.51 -10.84
CA PHE A 240 -18.85 -0.74 -11.03
C PHE A 240 -19.57 0.53 -11.49
N VAL A 241 -19.30 1.67 -10.84
CA VAL A 241 -19.89 2.96 -11.23
C VAL A 241 -19.53 3.33 -12.68
N MET A 242 -18.28 3.13 -13.10
CA MET A 242 -17.91 3.39 -14.49
C MET A 242 -18.59 2.45 -15.48
N VAL A 243 -18.74 1.16 -15.14
CA VAL A 243 -19.47 0.22 -16.00
C VAL A 243 -20.92 0.63 -16.18
N VAL A 244 -21.60 1.07 -15.11
CA VAL A 244 -22.96 1.62 -15.19
C VAL A 244 -23.03 2.84 -16.11
N ILE A 245 -22.03 3.73 -16.06
CA ILE A 245 -21.96 4.89 -16.96
C ILE A 245 -21.78 4.43 -18.41
N VAL A 246 -20.83 3.53 -18.67
CA VAL A 246 -20.57 3.00 -20.02
C VAL A 246 -21.83 2.36 -20.60
N THR A 247 -22.60 1.60 -19.83
CA THR A 247 -23.83 0.97 -20.31
C THR A 247 -24.93 1.99 -20.61
N LEU A 248 -25.13 3.00 -19.75
CA LEU A 248 -26.08 4.09 -19.99
C LEU A 248 -25.71 4.91 -21.24
N PHE A 249 -24.42 5.11 -21.50
CA PHE A 249 -23.95 5.79 -22.71
C PHE A 249 -24.16 4.97 -23.98
N ASN A 250 -23.90 3.67 -23.93
CA ASN A 250 -24.22 2.76 -25.04
C ASN A 250 -25.72 2.77 -25.36
N MET A 251 -26.55 2.88 -24.33
CA MET A 251 -28.00 3.00 -24.49
C MET A 251 -28.42 4.31 -25.18
N LEU A 252 -27.80 5.44 -24.82
CA LEU A 252 -28.02 6.71 -25.53
C LEU A 252 -27.56 6.60 -26.99
N ASP A 253 -26.37 6.06 -27.24
CA ASP A 253 -25.83 5.91 -28.60
C ASP A 253 -26.74 5.07 -29.48
N TYR A 254 -27.16 3.89 -29.01
CA TYR A 254 -28.11 3.04 -29.70
C TYR A 254 -29.41 3.78 -30.05
N ALA A 255 -29.98 4.49 -29.08
CA ALA A 255 -31.20 5.27 -29.26
C ALA A 255 -31.05 6.39 -30.30
N THR A 256 -29.88 7.05 -30.37
CA THR A 256 -29.59 8.08 -31.38
C THR A 256 -29.41 7.48 -32.77
N ARG A 257 -28.76 6.32 -32.90
CA ARG A 257 -28.57 5.63 -34.18
C ARG A 257 -29.89 5.15 -34.80
N CYS A 258 -30.82 4.65 -33.99
CA CYS A 258 -32.16 4.26 -34.45
C CYS A 258 -32.94 5.46 -35.03
N VAL A 259 -32.78 6.65 -34.45
CA VAL A 259 -33.54 7.86 -34.80
C VAL A 259 -32.88 8.64 -35.96
N ALA A 260 -31.57 8.55 -36.12
CA ALA A 260 -30.78 9.34 -37.06
C ALA A 260 -31.26 9.34 -38.52
N PRO A 261 -31.56 8.19 -39.18
CA PRO A 261 -32.00 8.20 -40.59
C PRO A 261 -33.36 8.90 -40.76
N TYR A 262 -34.29 8.68 -39.83
CA TYR A 262 -35.61 9.31 -39.86
C TYR A 262 -35.55 10.80 -39.56
N GLN A 263 -34.70 11.22 -38.62
CA GLN A 263 -34.52 12.63 -38.30
C GLN A 263 -33.92 13.40 -39.50
N ALA A 264 -32.97 12.80 -40.22
CA ALA A 264 -32.39 13.42 -41.40
C ALA A 264 -33.43 13.62 -42.51
N MET A 265 -34.27 12.61 -42.78
CA MET A 265 -35.36 12.69 -43.77
C MET A 265 -36.54 13.57 -43.32
N ARG A 266 -36.74 13.78 -42.01
CA ARG A 266 -37.82 14.65 -41.47
C ARG A 266 -37.44 16.12 -41.54
N ALA A 267 -36.16 16.44 -41.30
CA ALA A 267 -35.68 17.82 -41.24
C ALA A 267 -35.73 18.50 -42.62
N ASP A 268 -35.30 17.79 -43.66
CA ASP A 268 -35.37 18.22 -45.05
C ASP A 268 -35.38 17.01 -45.99
N SER A 269 -35.72 17.21 -47.25
CA SER A 269 -35.58 16.17 -48.27
C SER A 269 -34.09 15.87 -48.48
N THR A 270 -33.64 14.66 -48.14
CA THR A 270 -32.22 14.30 -48.17
C THR A 270 -31.88 13.31 -49.28
N VAL A 271 -30.62 13.36 -49.73
CA VAL A 271 -30.05 12.38 -50.66
C VAL A 271 -30.11 10.98 -50.03
N ALA A 272 -30.31 9.96 -50.86
CA ALA A 272 -30.46 8.56 -50.44
C ALA A 272 -29.38 8.08 -49.45
N SER A 273 -28.11 8.49 -49.64
CA SER A 273 -26.96 8.10 -48.79
C SER A 273 -27.08 8.54 -47.32
N ARG A 274 -27.75 9.67 -47.08
CA ARG A 274 -27.94 10.29 -45.76
C ARG A 274 -29.27 9.92 -45.10
N GLY A 275 -30.19 9.30 -45.85
CA GLY A 275 -31.53 8.92 -45.42
C GLY A 275 -31.74 7.41 -45.48
N ILE A 276 -32.37 6.95 -46.55
CA ILE A 276 -32.84 5.56 -46.69
C ILE A 276 -31.72 4.50 -46.77
N LEU A 277 -30.52 4.86 -47.26
CA LEU A 277 -29.36 3.98 -47.28
C LEU A 277 -28.56 3.99 -45.97
N TYR A 278 -28.79 4.98 -45.10
CA TYR A 278 -28.03 5.15 -43.88
C TYR A 278 -28.43 4.11 -42.83
N ASN A 279 -27.62 3.06 -42.67
CA ASN A 279 -27.79 2.04 -41.63
C ASN A 279 -26.60 2.03 -40.63
N PRO A 280 -26.65 2.82 -39.55
CA PRO A 280 -25.63 2.81 -38.50
C PRO A 280 -25.78 1.65 -37.50
N ASN A 281 -26.95 1.00 -37.45
CA ASN A 281 -27.25 -0.09 -36.51
C ASN A 281 -26.65 -1.43 -36.96
N GLY A 282 -26.56 -1.67 -38.27
CA GLY A 282 -25.92 -2.87 -38.85
C GLY A 282 -24.39 -2.82 -38.88
N LYS A 283 -23.75 -1.79 -38.32
CA LYS A 283 -22.28 -1.61 -38.36
C LYS A 283 -21.66 -1.62 -36.96
N LEU A 284 -20.47 -2.21 -36.86
CA LEU A 284 -19.61 -2.11 -35.67
C LEU A 284 -19.29 -0.64 -35.36
N THR A 285 -18.99 -0.31 -34.10
CA THR A 285 -18.82 1.08 -33.61
C THR A 285 -17.81 1.91 -34.40
N LEU A 286 -16.64 1.36 -34.73
CA LEU A 286 -15.60 2.07 -35.50
C LEU A 286 -16.03 2.34 -36.96
N PRO A 287 -16.49 1.34 -37.75
CA PRO A 287 -17.08 1.59 -39.06
C PRO A 287 -18.31 2.50 -39.04
N ALA A 288 -19.13 2.43 -38.00
CA ALA A 288 -20.31 3.29 -37.83
C ALA A 288 -19.90 4.76 -37.63
N LEU A 289 -18.86 5.04 -36.84
CA LEU A 289 -18.31 6.38 -36.66
C LEU A 289 -17.79 6.95 -37.99
N TRP A 290 -16.97 6.18 -38.71
CA TRP A 290 -16.44 6.62 -40.02
C TRP A 290 -17.57 6.93 -41.02
N TYR A 291 -18.58 6.06 -41.05
CA TYR A 291 -19.75 6.24 -41.90
C TYR A 291 -20.60 7.44 -41.49
N ALA A 292 -20.76 7.71 -40.19
CA ALA A 292 -21.46 8.88 -39.67
C ALA A 292 -20.72 10.20 -39.98
N ILE A 293 -19.38 10.20 -39.94
CA ILE A 293 -18.54 11.33 -40.34
C ILE A 293 -18.71 11.63 -41.84
N LYS A 294 -18.65 10.60 -42.68
CA LYS A 294 -18.82 10.74 -44.14
C LYS A 294 -20.16 11.39 -44.50
N GLU A 295 -21.24 10.92 -43.88
CA GLU A 295 -22.62 11.40 -44.16
C GLU A 295 -23.03 12.61 -43.27
N LYS A 296 -22.12 13.16 -42.47
CA LYS A 296 -22.29 14.37 -41.64
C LYS A 296 -23.49 14.31 -40.66
N HIS A 297 -23.66 13.18 -39.96
CA HIS A 297 -24.65 13.05 -38.87
C HIS A 297 -24.06 13.43 -37.52
N VAL A 298 -24.04 14.72 -37.20
CA VAL A 298 -23.37 15.30 -36.02
C VAL A 298 -23.77 14.63 -34.69
N THR A 299 -25.06 14.30 -34.52
CA THR A 299 -25.56 13.65 -33.29
C THR A 299 -24.97 12.26 -33.10
N VAL A 300 -24.94 11.45 -34.17
CA VAL A 300 -24.37 10.10 -34.15
C VAL A 300 -22.86 10.16 -33.99
N ILE A 301 -22.18 11.12 -34.62
CA ILE A 301 -20.73 11.31 -34.44
C ILE A 301 -20.40 11.56 -32.95
N ALA A 302 -21.13 12.46 -32.30
CA ALA A 302 -20.88 12.80 -30.90
C ALA A 302 -21.10 11.60 -29.96
N THR A 303 -22.16 10.83 -30.14
CA THR A 303 -22.51 9.70 -29.25
C THR A 303 -21.63 8.48 -29.49
N THR A 304 -21.33 8.16 -30.75
CA THR A 304 -20.44 7.03 -31.09
C THR A 304 -19.01 7.28 -30.63
N PHE A 305 -18.54 8.53 -30.73
CA PHE A 305 -17.25 8.93 -30.21
C PHE A 305 -17.21 8.89 -28.67
N ALA A 306 -18.30 9.27 -28.00
CA ALA A 306 -18.43 9.15 -26.55
C ALA A 306 -18.35 7.68 -26.07
N VAL A 307 -18.97 6.74 -26.80
CA VAL A 307 -18.89 5.30 -26.51
C VAL A 307 -17.46 4.77 -26.62
N LEU A 308 -16.69 5.21 -27.63
CA LEU A 308 -15.28 4.82 -27.76
C LEU A 308 -14.43 5.33 -26.58
N ILE A 309 -14.67 6.56 -26.16
CA ILE A 309 -13.98 7.17 -25.00
C ILE A 309 -14.41 6.51 -23.68
N ALA A 310 -15.67 6.13 -23.56
CA ALA A 310 -16.18 5.43 -22.38
C ALA A 310 -15.46 4.10 -22.11
N LEU A 311 -14.94 3.42 -23.15
CA LEU A 311 -14.10 2.23 -22.97
C LEU A 311 -12.77 2.51 -22.26
N VAL A 312 -12.22 3.72 -22.40
CA VAL A 312 -10.97 4.14 -21.72
C VAL A 312 -11.23 4.45 -20.23
N LEU A 313 -12.47 4.79 -19.88
CA LEU A 313 -12.89 5.15 -18.52
C LEU A 313 -12.63 4.02 -17.52
N THR A 314 -12.99 2.78 -17.89
CA THR A 314 -12.82 1.60 -17.04
C THR A 314 -11.34 1.24 -16.87
N ILE A 315 -10.51 1.48 -17.90
CA ILE A 315 -9.06 1.31 -17.84
C ILE A 315 -8.45 2.34 -16.89
N ALA A 316 -8.81 3.62 -17.02
CA ALA A 316 -8.28 4.70 -16.19
C ALA A 316 -8.63 4.52 -14.69
N VAL A 317 -9.80 3.97 -14.37
CA VAL A 317 -10.20 3.70 -12.99
C VAL A 317 -9.35 2.65 -12.30
N SER A 318 -8.79 1.69 -13.04
CA SER A 318 -7.93 0.64 -12.44
C SER A 318 -6.70 1.20 -11.71
N GLY A 319 -6.18 2.35 -12.16
CA GLY A 319 -5.07 3.04 -11.55
C GLY A 319 -5.47 4.20 -10.62
N LEU A 320 -6.75 4.31 -10.23
CA LEU A 320 -7.24 5.44 -9.44
C LEU A 320 -6.68 5.46 -8.01
N PHE A 321 -6.57 4.29 -7.37
CA PHE A 321 -6.05 4.14 -6.03
C PHE A 321 -4.86 3.20 -6.00
N TYR A 322 -3.81 3.56 -5.26
CA TYR A 322 -2.63 2.73 -5.06
C TYR A 322 -2.20 2.77 -3.58
N SER A 323 -1.35 1.84 -3.17
CA SER A 323 -0.82 1.81 -1.80
C SER A 323 0.55 2.49 -1.71
N GLN A 324 0.73 3.31 -0.69
CA GLN A 324 1.99 3.97 -0.37
C GLN A 324 2.33 3.75 1.10
N LEU A 325 3.59 3.42 1.39
CA LEU A 325 4.11 3.36 2.76
C LEU A 325 4.28 4.79 3.27
N ALA A 326 3.52 5.13 4.31
CA ALA A 326 3.61 6.44 4.96
C ALA A 326 3.88 6.23 6.45
N ALA A 327 4.90 6.91 6.97
CA ALA A 327 5.16 7.04 8.40
C ALA A 327 4.51 8.35 8.88
N GLY A 328 3.75 8.28 9.97
CA GLY A 328 3.23 9.46 10.65
C GLY A 328 4.24 9.95 11.69
N THR A 329 4.38 11.27 11.78
CA THR A 329 5.06 11.93 12.89
C THR A 329 4.03 12.63 13.76
N GLY A 330 4.09 12.43 15.07
CA GLY A 330 3.22 13.11 16.03
C GLY A 330 4.01 13.65 17.21
N THR A 331 3.33 14.37 18.09
CA THR A 331 3.86 14.74 19.40
C THR A 331 3.33 13.75 20.43
N LEU A 332 4.21 13.25 21.31
CA LEU A 332 3.86 12.32 22.37
C LEU A 332 4.49 12.79 23.67
N THR A 333 3.66 12.99 24.69
CA THR A 333 4.09 13.24 26.08
C THR A 333 4.33 11.94 26.81
N VAL A 334 5.52 11.80 27.39
CA VAL A 334 5.97 10.67 28.21
C VAL A 334 6.26 11.16 29.63
N GLN A 335 6.07 10.30 30.62
CA GLN A 335 6.30 10.60 32.02
C GLN A 335 7.60 9.93 32.50
N GLN A 336 8.43 10.67 33.24
CA GLN A 336 9.65 10.15 33.86
C GLN A 336 9.38 9.84 35.34
N ASP A 337 9.36 8.56 35.68
CA ASP A 337 8.95 8.06 36.99
C ASP A 337 10.09 7.99 38.01
N THR A 338 11.32 7.80 37.54
CA THR A 338 12.50 7.63 38.40
C THR A 338 13.63 8.59 38.06
N TRP A 339 14.47 8.85 39.06
CA TRP A 339 15.70 9.62 38.99
C TRP A 339 16.80 8.96 39.83
N PHE A 340 17.97 9.59 39.94
CA PHE A 340 19.12 9.04 40.65
C PHE A 340 19.39 9.80 41.96
N ASN A 341 19.84 9.09 42.99
CA ASN A 341 20.37 9.65 44.23
C ASN A 341 21.71 8.98 44.55
N VAL A 342 22.81 9.74 44.60
CA VAL A 342 24.17 9.21 44.69
C VAL A 342 24.53 8.84 46.14
N SER A 343 23.72 8.01 46.78
CA SER A 343 24.01 7.42 48.09
C SER A 343 24.14 5.91 47.89
N PHE A 344 25.37 5.40 47.92
CA PHE A 344 25.64 3.97 47.74
C PHE A 344 25.42 3.23 49.07
N PRO A 345 24.69 2.11 49.09
CA PRO A 345 24.60 1.24 50.26
C PRO A 345 25.98 0.62 50.59
N ASP A 346 26.18 0.21 51.84
CA ASP A 346 27.38 -0.53 52.25
C ASP A 346 27.55 -1.77 51.35
N TYR A 347 28.73 -1.87 50.75
CA TYR A 347 29.03 -2.78 49.64
C TYR A 347 28.88 -4.25 50.02
N ASN A 348 28.05 -5.00 49.27
CA ASN A 348 27.97 -6.45 49.33
C ASN A 348 28.61 -7.04 48.06
N VAL A 349 29.47 -8.04 48.23
CA VAL A 349 30.44 -8.52 47.22
C VAL A 349 29.82 -9.19 45.97
N ASN A 350 28.50 -9.39 45.91
CA ASN A 350 27.83 -10.08 44.79
C ASN A 350 26.50 -9.41 44.42
N THR A 351 26.57 -8.25 43.76
CA THR A 351 25.38 -7.50 43.31
C THR A 351 25.07 -7.77 41.84
N THR A 352 23.83 -7.53 41.43
CA THR A 352 23.33 -7.82 40.07
C THR A 352 23.99 -7.01 38.97
N ASP A 353 24.50 -5.85 39.29
CA ASP A 353 25.26 -4.96 38.40
C ASP A 353 26.61 -5.55 37.96
N ASP A 354 27.31 -6.28 38.84
CA ASP A 354 28.56 -6.98 38.50
C ASP A 354 28.34 -8.05 37.43
N ILE A 355 27.25 -8.81 37.56
CA ILE A 355 26.87 -9.82 36.57
C ILE A 355 26.53 -9.15 35.23
N ILE A 356 25.78 -8.04 35.26
CA ILE A 356 25.41 -7.31 34.04
C ILE A 356 26.65 -6.71 33.37
N SER A 357 27.56 -6.09 34.12
CA SER A 357 28.79 -5.51 33.59
C SER A 357 29.69 -6.59 32.98
N SER A 358 29.83 -7.74 33.66
CA SER A 358 30.54 -8.92 33.12
C SER A 358 29.90 -9.47 31.84
N LEU A 359 28.57 -9.50 31.75
CA LEU A 359 27.87 -9.97 30.56
C LEU A 359 28.06 -9.01 29.37
N ILE A 360 28.17 -7.70 29.61
CA ILE A 360 28.44 -6.70 28.57
C ILE A 360 29.90 -6.77 28.12
N VAL A 361 30.84 -6.76 29.06
CA VAL A 361 32.29 -6.69 28.79
C VAL A 361 32.80 -8.03 28.27
N SER A 362 32.54 -9.13 28.97
CA SER A 362 33.05 -10.46 28.60
C SER A 362 32.17 -11.18 27.60
N GLY A 363 30.84 -11.07 27.75
CA GLY A 363 29.86 -11.76 26.91
C GLY A 363 29.49 -11.04 25.61
N ASN A 364 30.03 -9.84 25.37
CA ASN A 364 29.70 -8.97 24.24
C ASN A 364 28.18 -8.75 24.06
N LEU A 365 27.43 -8.74 25.16
CA LEU A 365 25.98 -8.53 25.11
C LEU A 365 25.64 -7.04 24.85
N SER A 366 24.44 -6.82 24.31
CA SER A 366 23.88 -5.48 24.18
C SER A 366 23.54 -4.89 25.55
N TYR A 367 23.58 -3.57 25.68
CA TYR A 367 23.21 -2.88 26.91
C TYR A 367 21.76 -3.19 27.32
N PRO A 368 21.47 -3.35 28.62
CA PRO A 368 20.12 -3.58 29.11
C PRO A 368 19.25 -2.32 28.98
N ARG A 369 17.98 -2.45 29.34
CA ARG A 369 17.04 -1.31 29.32
C ARG A 369 17.55 -0.19 30.22
N TRP A 370 17.37 1.05 29.75
CA TRP A 370 17.73 2.28 30.46
C TRP A 370 19.22 2.54 30.60
N THR A 371 20.10 1.74 29.99
CA THR A 371 21.53 2.04 29.94
C THR A 371 22.06 1.94 28.51
N TYR A 372 23.07 2.74 28.20
CA TYR A 372 23.78 2.69 26.92
C TYR A 372 25.18 3.28 27.10
N GLU A 373 26.23 2.49 26.86
CA GLU A 373 27.63 2.90 27.11
C GLU A 373 27.82 3.46 28.54
N ASP A 374 28.11 4.76 28.64
CA ASP A 374 28.31 5.52 29.86
C ASP A 374 27.05 6.26 30.34
N LEU A 375 25.88 5.97 29.77
CA LEU A 375 24.64 6.70 30.04
C LEU A 375 23.65 5.83 30.80
N ALA A 376 23.18 6.33 31.95
CA ALA A 376 22.08 5.78 32.71
C ALA A 376 20.85 6.72 32.63
N PHE A 377 19.73 6.20 32.15
CA PHE A 377 18.46 6.93 32.03
C PHE A 377 17.52 6.63 33.21
N GLY A 378 16.63 7.57 33.52
CA GLY A 378 15.45 7.30 34.35
C GLY A 378 14.41 6.45 33.61
N GLU A 379 13.56 5.75 34.35
CA GLU A 379 12.45 4.98 33.80
C GLU A 379 11.35 5.91 33.28
N LEU A 380 10.89 5.59 32.08
CA LEU A 380 9.84 6.31 31.36
C LEU A 380 8.57 5.46 31.25
N SER A 381 7.41 6.10 31.37
CA SER A 381 6.10 5.48 31.19
C SER A 381 5.14 6.33 30.35
N MET A 382 4.14 5.69 29.77
CA MET A 382 3.11 6.34 28.97
C MET A 382 2.05 6.97 29.87
N LEU A 383 1.57 8.18 29.54
CA LEU A 383 0.40 8.76 30.19
C LEU A 383 -0.85 7.95 29.84
N ASN A 384 -1.51 7.40 30.85
CA ASN A 384 -2.82 6.75 30.71
C ASN A 384 -3.95 7.79 30.61
N ASP A 385 -3.84 8.76 29.69
CA ASP A 385 -4.92 9.73 29.51
C ASP A 385 -5.99 9.12 28.59
N THR A 386 -7.18 8.87 29.16
CA THR A 386 -8.25 8.03 28.59
C THR A 386 -9.10 8.76 27.54
N THR A 387 -8.71 9.97 27.14
CA THR A 387 -9.57 10.89 26.36
C THR A 387 -9.13 11.12 24.92
N GLU A 388 -7.92 10.74 24.52
CA GLU A 388 -7.51 10.76 23.12
C GLU A 388 -7.07 9.38 22.66
N THR A 389 -7.73 8.85 21.64
CA THR A 389 -7.26 7.68 20.89
C THR A 389 -5.87 7.98 20.35
N MET A 390 -4.84 7.62 21.12
CA MET A 390 -3.45 7.89 20.74
C MET A 390 -3.17 7.19 19.40
N PRO A 391 -2.57 7.90 18.42
CA PRO A 391 -2.05 7.23 17.24
C PRO A 391 -0.99 6.23 17.71
N ALA A 392 -1.14 4.96 17.33
CA ALA A 392 -0.22 3.89 17.68
C ALA A 392 1.22 4.24 17.24
N ALA A 393 1.99 4.84 18.15
CA ALA A 393 3.38 5.20 17.97
C ALA A 393 4.25 3.97 18.22
N ASP A 394 5.19 3.72 17.32
CA ASP A 394 6.10 2.57 17.42
C ASP A 394 7.44 2.99 18.03
N SER A 395 7.83 4.26 17.87
CA SER A 395 8.98 4.85 18.56
C SER A 395 8.74 6.31 18.94
N VAL A 396 9.53 6.81 19.88
CA VAL A 396 9.53 8.21 20.32
C VAL A 396 10.96 8.71 20.44
N THR A 397 11.25 9.85 19.80
CA THR A 397 12.51 10.58 19.94
C THR A 397 12.30 11.72 20.91
N LEU A 398 13.04 11.74 22.01
CA LEU A 398 12.94 12.78 23.03
C LEU A 398 14.32 13.11 23.62
N SER A 399 14.44 14.32 24.18
CA SER A 399 15.60 14.70 24.97
C SER A 399 15.34 14.34 26.42
N ALA A 400 16.05 13.34 26.93
CA ALA A 400 15.96 12.88 28.32
C ALA A 400 17.21 13.29 29.08
N LEU A 401 17.06 13.58 30.37
CA LEU A 401 18.20 13.71 31.27
C LEU A 401 18.76 12.31 31.57
N ALA A 402 20.08 12.18 31.48
CA ALA A 402 20.83 10.97 31.83
C ALA A 402 21.96 11.33 32.79
N VAL A 403 22.39 10.34 33.58
CA VAL A 403 23.57 10.44 34.44
C VAL A 403 24.69 9.62 33.81
N ARG A 404 25.91 10.17 33.76
CA ARG A 404 27.11 9.47 33.32
C ARG A 404 28.18 9.46 34.41
N PRO A 405 28.85 8.33 34.65
CA PRO A 405 30.09 8.31 35.40
C PRO A 405 31.22 8.85 34.52
N ALA A 406 32.07 9.69 35.10
CA ALA A 406 33.24 10.25 34.46
C ALA A 406 34.47 9.95 35.32
N LEU A 407 35.57 9.62 34.66
CA LEU A 407 36.82 9.27 35.33
C LEU A 407 37.91 10.26 34.93
N ASN A 408 38.59 10.83 35.92
CA ASN A 408 39.80 11.62 35.71
C ASN A 408 41.02 10.81 36.17
N CYS A 409 41.84 10.38 35.22
CA CYS A 409 43.04 9.60 35.48
C CYS A 409 44.29 10.39 35.09
N SER A 410 45.28 10.43 35.99
CA SER A 410 46.60 11.00 35.74
C SER A 410 47.65 9.90 35.64
N ILE A 411 48.54 10.01 34.65
CA ILE A 411 49.70 9.14 34.48
C ILE A 411 50.78 9.54 35.49
N ILE A 412 51.34 8.56 36.19
CA ILE A 412 52.36 8.80 37.20
C ILE A 412 53.75 8.84 36.55
N PRO A 413 54.50 9.95 36.73
CA PRO A 413 55.81 10.09 36.12
C PRO A 413 56.87 9.35 36.94
N GLN A 414 58.01 9.03 36.31
CA GLN A 414 59.03 8.15 36.89
C GLN A 414 59.63 8.67 38.20
N GLU A 415 59.63 9.98 38.44
CA GLU A 415 60.20 10.60 39.65
C GLU A 415 59.39 10.32 40.91
N ARG A 416 58.13 9.88 40.77
CA ARG A 416 57.25 9.56 41.90
C ARG A 416 57.48 8.13 42.42
N TYR A 417 58.14 7.28 41.65
CA TYR A 417 58.49 5.91 42.05
C TYR A 417 59.73 5.93 42.93
N LEU A 418 59.57 5.51 44.18
CA LEU A 418 60.65 5.44 45.16
C LEU A 418 61.35 4.09 45.09
N GLU A 419 60.58 3.02 44.94
CA GLU A 419 61.09 1.67 44.71
C GLU A 419 60.24 0.95 43.67
N LEU A 420 60.91 0.25 42.75
CA LEU A 420 60.31 -0.66 41.78
C LEU A 420 61.26 -1.85 41.61
N ARG A 421 60.95 -2.99 42.25
CA ARG A 421 61.85 -4.15 42.31
C ARG A 421 61.09 -5.47 42.44
N LEU A 422 61.80 -6.58 42.34
CA LEU A 422 61.26 -7.92 42.59
C LEU A 422 61.52 -8.32 44.05
N GLY A 423 60.47 -8.74 44.75
CA GLY A 423 60.51 -9.12 46.16
C GLY A 423 60.39 -7.93 47.12
N GLN A 424 59.80 -8.19 48.29
CA GLN A 424 59.59 -7.19 49.34
C GLN A 424 60.88 -6.84 50.08
N ASP A 425 61.75 -7.83 50.34
CA ASP A 425 63.03 -7.64 51.04
C ASP A 425 64.15 -7.23 50.09
N GLU A 426 65.08 -6.37 50.53
CA GLU A 426 66.18 -5.82 49.69
C GLU A 426 67.15 -6.89 49.17
N THR A 427 67.24 -8.04 49.83
CA THR A 427 68.11 -9.15 49.45
C THR A 427 67.30 -10.44 49.28
N PRO A 428 67.10 -10.93 48.04
CA PRO A 428 66.51 -12.25 47.85
C PRO A 428 67.45 -13.32 48.43
N GLU A 429 66.92 -14.30 49.16
CA GLU A 429 67.70 -15.45 49.61
C GLU A 429 68.27 -16.19 48.38
N ARG A 430 69.53 -16.63 48.47
CA ARG A 430 70.42 -16.98 47.33
C ARG A 430 69.95 -18.16 46.44
N GLU A 431 68.79 -18.74 46.71
CA GLU A 431 68.20 -19.88 45.98
C GLU A 431 66.68 -19.73 45.68
N GLN A 432 66.09 -18.57 45.91
CA GLN A 432 64.65 -18.37 45.65
C GLN A 432 64.33 -18.25 44.15
N ASN A 433 63.21 -18.83 43.75
CA ASN A 433 62.71 -18.77 42.38
C ASN A 433 62.20 -17.35 42.09
N LEU A 434 62.84 -16.63 41.18
CA LEU A 434 62.54 -15.22 40.86
C LEU A 434 61.10 -14.99 40.35
N THR A 435 60.40 -16.04 39.91
CA THR A 435 58.98 -15.97 39.50
C THR A 435 58.00 -16.06 40.68
N GLU A 436 58.46 -16.47 41.87
CA GLU A 436 57.64 -16.51 43.09
C GLU A 436 57.68 -15.18 43.85
N LEU A 437 58.59 -14.28 43.48
CA LEU A 437 58.74 -12.96 44.08
C LEU A 437 57.84 -11.95 43.35
N PRO A 438 56.84 -11.33 43.99
CA PRO A 438 56.00 -10.33 43.35
C PRO A 438 56.79 -9.05 43.01
N VAL A 439 56.27 -8.26 42.08
CA VAL A 439 56.77 -6.90 41.83
C VAL A 439 56.35 -6.03 43.02
N TRP A 440 57.34 -5.51 43.74
CA TRP A 440 57.16 -4.51 44.78
C TRP A 440 57.20 -3.11 44.18
N VAL A 441 56.14 -2.36 44.40
CA VAL A 441 55.99 -0.97 43.97
C VAL A 441 55.84 -0.09 45.21
N ASN A 442 56.62 0.98 45.29
CA ASN A 442 56.50 2.02 46.30
C ASN A 442 56.45 3.40 45.61
N ILE A 443 55.29 4.06 45.67
CA ILE A 443 55.04 5.34 45.02
C ILE A 443 54.74 6.40 46.07
N SER A 444 55.35 7.57 45.94
CA SER A 444 55.01 8.73 46.77
C SER A 444 53.58 9.20 46.51
N MET A 445 52.79 9.45 47.58
CA MET A 445 51.42 9.94 47.54
C MET A 445 51.30 11.31 48.24
N PRO A 446 50.29 12.13 47.89
CA PRO A 446 49.89 13.25 48.73
C PRO A 446 49.59 12.80 50.17
N ASP A 447 49.82 13.67 51.15
CA ASP A 447 49.59 13.38 52.57
C ASP A 447 48.19 12.79 52.80
N ARG A 448 48.10 11.62 53.46
CA ARG A 448 46.87 10.87 53.81
C ARG A 448 46.23 10.01 52.70
N CYS A 449 46.87 9.90 51.52
CA CYS A 449 46.35 9.05 50.44
C CYS A 449 47.13 7.73 50.24
N GLY A 450 48.14 7.44 51.05
CA GLY A 450 48.90 6.18 50.99
C GLY A 450 48.26 5.04 51.78
N ASN A 451 48.70 3.80 51.52
CA ASN A 451 48.21 2.59 52.23
C ASN A 451 49.25 1.97 53.19
N SER A 452 50.47 2.50 53.25
CA SER A 452 51.59 1.91 54.00
C SER A 452 51.69 2.36 55.47
N GLY A 453 50.62 2.93 56.04
CA GLY A 453 50.65 3.60 57.34
C GLY A 453 49.72 3.01 58.38
N THR A 454 50.05 3.23 59.65
CA THR A 454 49.25 2.88 60.82
C THR A 454 48.47 4.11 61.32
N ILE A 455 47.47 3.91 62.18
CA ILE A 455 46.53 4.93 62.72
C ILE A 455 47.24 6.18 63.32
N TYR A 456 48.55 6.12 63.57
CA TYR A 456 49.33 7.18 64.23
C TYR A 456 50.36 7.88 63.33
N ASN A 457 50.49 7.51 62.05
CA ASN A 457 51.43 8.12 61.11
C ASN A 457 50.69 8.72 59.90
N ASN A 458 51.06 9.95 59.51
CA ASN A 458 50.64 10.53 58.23
C ASN A 458 51.20 9.66 57.10
N ILE A 459 50.32 8.96 56.39
CA ILE A 459 50.70 8.03 55.32
C ILE A 459 51.08 8.82 54.07
N THR A 460 52.28 8.60 53.55
CA THR A 460 52.83 9.33 52.38
C THR A 460 53.17 8.43 51.19
N TRP A 461 52.98 7.12 51.30
CA TRP A 461 53.41 6.17 50.27
C TRP A 461 52.33 5.13 49.96
N LEU A 462 52.21 4.77 48.68
CA LEU A 462 51.38 3.68 48.19
C LEU A 462 52.30 2.50 47.86
N THR A 463 52.15 1.41 48.60
CA THR A 463 52.89 0.16 48.42
C THR A 463 51.98 -0.96 47.96
N ASP A 464 52.38 -1.74 46.96
CA ASP A 464 51.61 -2.89 46.48
C ASP A 464 52.51 -4.04 46.01
N LEU A 465 51.96 -5.25 46.02
CA LEU A 465 52.62 -6.50 45.61
C LEU A 465 51.87 -7.08 44.41
N ILE A 466 52.51 -7.06 43.24
CA ILE A 466 51.86 -7.43 41.98
C ILE A 466 52.45 -8.74 41.45
N GLU A 467 51.58 -9.72 41.18
CA GLU A 467 51.98 -10.98 40.54
C GLU A 467 52.43 -10.74 39.08
N HIS A 468 53.44 -11.48 38.63
CA HIS A 468 53.99 -11.31 37.29
C HIS A 468 54.48 -12.64 36.69
N PRO A 469 54.54 -12.75 35.36
CA PRO A 469 55.12 -13.92 34.71
C PRO A 469 56.62 -13.81 34.49
N GLN A 470 57.26 -14.90 34.07
CA GLN A 470 58.69 -14.90 33.72
C GLN A 470 59.00 -13.97 32.54
N THR A 471 58.21 -14.08 31.48
CA THR A 471 58.25 -13.23 30.29
C THR A 471 56.82 -13.08 29.78
N GLY A 472 56.29 -11.86 29.77
CA GLY A 472 54.89 -11.59 29.46
C GLY A 472 54.43 -10.25 30.02
N TYR A 473 53.13 -10.00 29.95
CA TYR A 473 52.50 -8.80 30.48
C TYR A 473 51.84 -9.08 31.84
N PHE A 474 51.76 -8.04 32.66
CA PHE A 474 51.08 -8.12 33.95
C PHE A 474 50.34 -6.83 34.30
N GLY A 475 49.31 -6.95 35.13
CA GLY A 475 48.52 -5.80 35.54
C GLY A 475 47.56 -6.09 36.69
N HIS A 476 47.28 -5.04 37.47
CA HIS A 476 46.56 -5.09 38.74
C HIS A 476 45.83 -3.77 39.01
N VAL A 477 44.62 -3.82 39.54
CA VAL A 477 43.88 -2.68 40.08
C VAL A 477 43.87 -2.71 41.60
N LEU A 478 44.20 -1.58 42.21
CA LEU A 478 44.18 -1.40 43.64
C LEU A 478 43.17 -0.31 44.01
N SER A 479 42.16 -0.67 44.79
CA SER A 479 41.27 0.33 45.39
C SER A 479 42.03 1.13 46.45
N ILE A 480 41.99 2.45 46.36
CA ILE A 480 42.61 3.38 47.29
C ILE A 480 41.49 3.97 48.14
N GLY A 481 41.20 3.33 49.26
CA GLY A 481 40.28 3.88 50.26
C GLY A 481 41.02 4.84 51.19
N SER A 482 40.59 6.09 51.29
CA SER A 482 40.96 6.93 52.44
C SER A 482 39.75 7.16 53.35
N PRO A 483 39.87 6.92 54.67
CA PRO A 483 38.85 7.29 55.65
C PRO A 483 38.72 8.80 55.88
N ASP A 484 39.77 9.62 55.61
CA ASP A 484 39.87 11.00 56.12
C ASP A 484 40.57 12.01 55.18
N GLY A 485 40.87 11.63 53.93
CA GLY A 485 41.51 12.51 52.94
C GLY A 485 40.52 13.14 51.97
N GLU A 486 40.29 14.45 52.06
CA GLU A 486 39.67 15.24 50.98
C GLU A 486 40.63 15.23 49.77
N ASP A 487 40.15 14.83 48.58
CA ASP A 487 40.88 14.74 47.30
C ASP A 487 41.92 13.60 47.10
N CYS A 488 41.70 12.42 47.68
CA CYS A 488 42.50 11.23 47.31
C CYS A 488 42.00 10.55 46.02
N PRO A 489 42.90 9.94 45.21
CA PRO A 489 42.49 9.06 44.10
C PRO A 489 41.66 7.90 44.62
N GLY A 490 40.63 7.49 43.87
CA GLY A 490 39.76 6.39 44.29
C GLY A 490 40.38 5.00 44.05
N PHE A 491 41.17 4.85 42.98
CA PHE A 491 41.90 3.61 42.71
C PHE A 491 43.13 3.87 41.82
N ALA A 492 44.09 2.95 41.90
CA ALA A 492 45.25 2.87 41.03
C ALA A 492 45.15 1.67 40.10
N VAL A 493 45.63 1.84 38.86
CA VAL A 493 45.78 0.73 37.91
C VAL A 493 47.25 0.62 37.51
N PHE A 494 47.82 -0.56 37.70
CA PHE A 494 49.19 -0.90 37.37
C PHE A 494 49.23 -1.77 36.11
N TYR A 495 50.15 -1.46 35.19
CA TYR A 495 50.37 -2.25 33.99
C TYR A 495 51.84 -2.30 33.62
N GLY A 496 52.35 -3.47 33.23
CA GLY A 496 53.75 -3.64 32.92
C GLY A 496 54.09 -4.86 32.06
N LYS A 497 55.35 -4.92 31.64
CA LYS A 497 55.93 -6.00 30.86
C LYS A 497 57.18 -6.55 31.53
N MET A 498 57.25 -7.88 31.63
CA MET A 498 58.40 -8.62 32.14
C MET A 498 59.16 -9.28 30.99
N ASN A 499 60.49 -9.20 30.99
CA ASN A 499 61.38 -9.91 30.07
C ASN A 499 62.42 -10.69 30.88
N ASN A 500 62.30 -12.02 30.95
CA ASN A 500 63.19 -12.90 31.72
C ASN A 500 63.42 -12.42 33.16
N ASN A 501 62.33 -12.23 33.93
CA ASN A 501 62.36 -11.72 35.30
C ASN A 501 63.02 -10.34 35.46
N LYS A 502 62.97 -9.49 34.42
CA LYS A 502 63.33 -8.07 34.50
C LYS A 502 62.18 -7.19 34.02
N ILE A 503 61.80 -6.21 34.84
CA ILE A 503 60.76 -5.23 34.52
C ILE A 503 61.27 -4.39 33.35
N ALA A 504 60.63 -4.53 32.18
CA ALA A 504 61.03 -3.84 30.95
C ALA A 504 60.30 -2.52 30.77
N ASN A 505 58.99 -2.51 31.09
CA ASN A 505 58.16 -1.31 31.04
C ASN A 505 57.11 -1.41 32.16
N PHE A 506 56.80 -0.28 32.81
CA PHE A 506 55.86 -0.20 33.90
C PHE A 506 55.19 1.17 33.90
N SER A 507 53.87 1.20 33.99
CA SER A 507 53.05 2.41 34.02
C SER A 507 51.99 2.29 35.11
N THR A 508 51.66 3.41 35.74
CA THR A 508 50.63 3.49 36.77
C THR A 508 49.70 4.68 36.49
N LEU A 509 48.40 4.44 36.65
CA LEU A 509 47.36 5.46 36.57
C LEU A 509 46.74 5.65 37.95
N PHE A 510 46.59 6.90 38.40
CA PHE A 510 45.74 7.24 39.54
C PHE A 510 44.45 7.88 39.04
N CYS A 511 43.32 7.32 39.44
CA CYS A 511 42.02 7.67 38.90
C CYS A 511 41.04 8.12 39.99
N SER A 512 40.31 9.20 39.70
CA SER A 512 39.25 9.75 40.55
C SER A 512 37.93 9.76 39.76
N GLY A 513 36.92 9.09 40.28
CA GLY A 513 35.59 9.00 39.68
C GLY A 513 34.65 10.08 40.20
N TYR A 514 33.80 10.61 39.33
CA TYR A 514 32.70 11.51 39.68
C TYR A 514 31.52 11.27 38.74
N THR A 515 30.37 11.88 39.03
CA THR A 515 29.16 11.72 38.22
C THR A 515 28.67 13.06 37.68
N GLN A 516 28.21 13.05 36.43
CA GLN A 516 27.64 14.21 35.75
C GLN A 516 26.23 13.90 35.27
N SER A 517 25.38 14.91 35.22
CA SER A 517 24.07 14.86 34.59
C SER A 517 24.11 15.67 33.29
N LEU A 518 23.51 15.15 32.22
CA LEU A 518 23.41 15.87 30.94
C LEU A 518 22.11 15.50 30.21
N GLU A 519 21.76 16.31 29.22
CA GLU A 519 20.65 16.02 28.31
C GLU A 519 21.14 15.17 27.12
N VAL A 520 20.39 14.11 26.82
CA VAL A 520 20.69 13.17 25.74
C VAL A 520 19.47 13.03 24.83
N GLU A 521 19.68 13.29 23.54
CA GLU A 521 18.69 13.03 22.50
C GLU A 521 18.75 11.54 22.12
N THR A 522 17.66 10.81 22.35
CA THR A 522 17.60 9.37 22.10
C THR A 522 16.24 8.95 21.56
N THR A 523 16.22 7.83 20.84
CA THR A 523 15.00 7.23 20.28
C THR A 523 14.67 5.94 21.01
N PHE A 524 13.51 5.89 21.65
CA PHE A 524 12.99 4.73 22.37
C PHE A 524 11.92 4.01 21.55
N LEU A 525 11.97 2.67 21.50
CA LEU A 525 10.95 1.82 20.91
C LEU A 525 9.83 1.56 21.91
N LEU A 526 8.57 1.75 21.49
CA LEU A 526 7.38 1.55 22.32
C LEU A 526 6.82 0.12 22.16
N PRO A 527 6.17 -0.45 23.18
CA PRO A 527 5.85 0.14 24.49
C PRO A 527 6.96 -0.03 25.55
N ASN A 528 8.03 -0.78 25.25
CA ASN A 528 9.01 -1.22 26.26
C ASN A 528 10.14 -0.22 26.56
N PHE A 529 10.18 0.91 25.83
CA PHE A 529 11.21 1.95 25.91
C PHE A 529 12.65 1.43 25.78
N THR A 530 12.87 0.48 24.87
CA THR A 530 14.24 0.03 24.53
C THR A 530 14.89 1.03 23.60
N ILE A 531 16.17 1.34 23.80
CA ILE A 531 16.92 2.28 22.93
C ILE A 531 17.09 1.65 21.54
N ASP A 532 16.71 2.38 20.49
CA ASP A 532 16.82 1.90 19.12
C ASP A 532 18.25 2.08 18.58
N THR A 533 18.99 0.98 18.54
CA THR A 533 20.34 0.90 17.95
C THR A 533 20.38 0.07 16.67
N THR A 534 19.24 -0.50 16.27
CA THR A 534 19.17 -1.52 15.20
C THR A 534 18.53 -1.00 13.92
N THR A 535 17.68 0.03 14.01
CA THR A 535 17.03 0.61 12.84
C THR A 535 18.02 1.46 12.04
N SER A 536 18.30 1.05 10.80
CA SER A 536 19.14 1.81 9.87
C SER A 536 18.60 3.23 9.65
N GLY A 537 19.44 4.24 9.90
CA GLY A 537 19.09 5.66 9.77
C GLY A 537 18.63 6.35 11.06
N VAL A 538 18.52 5.63 12.17
CA VAL A 538 18.35 6.24 13.51
C VAL A 538 19.74 6.46 14.12
N PRO A 539 20.09 7.69 14.54
CA PRO A 539 21.37 7.93 15.19
C PRO A 539 21.40 7.32 16.61
N PRO A 540 22.57 6.83 17.08
CA PRO A 540 22.73 6.43 18.48
C PRO A 540 22.50 7.62 19.43
N PRO A 541 22.30 7.38 20.74
CA PRO A 541 22.06 8.45 21.72
C PRO A 541 23.09 9.58 21.62
N ARG A 542 22.61 10.81 21.40
CA ARG A 542 23.45 11.99 21.21
C ARG A 542 23.56 12.80 22.50
N ARG A 543 24.77 12.84 23.04
CA ARG A 543 25.15 13.62 24.23
C ARG A 543 25.20 15.11 23.89
N LYS A 544 24.45 15.96 24.60
CA LYS A 544 24.60 17.41 24.52
C LYS A 544 25.61 17.87 25.57
N GLU A 545 26.89 17.84 25.22
CA GLU A 545 28.00 18.15 26.15
C GLU A 545 27.91 19.55 26.77
N GLU A 546 27.28 20.52 26.09
CA GLU A 546 27.01 21.86 26.60
C GLU A 546 26.06 21.90 27.81
N THR A 547 25.27 20.85 28.01
CA THR A 547 24.32 20.73 29.13
C THR A 547 24.88 19.97 30.32
N ALA A 548 26.13 19.47 30.22
CA ALA A 548 26.74 18.67 31.26
C ALA A 548 26.92 19.48 32.54
N ARG A 549 26.39 18.95 33.65
CA ARG A 549 26.49 19.53 34.99
C ARG A 549 27.03 18.49 35.95
N TRP A 550 27.87 18.96 36.85
CA TRP A 550 28.35 18.14 37.96
C TRP A 550 27.18 17.71 38.84
N PHE A 551 27.10 16.41 39.15
CA PHE A 551 25.99 15.79 39.88
C PHE A 551 26.42 15.29 41.27
N SER A 552 27.56 14.59 41.38
CA SER A 552 28.17 14.19 42.66
C SER A 552 29.68 13.90 42.51
N ASN A 553 30.43 14.11 43.60
CA ASN A 553 31.88 13.84 43.72
C ASN A 553 32.15 12.43 44.21
N GLN A 554 31.12 11.69 44.60
CA GLN A 554 31.31 10.34 45.09
C GLN A 554 31.64 9.42 43.92
N ALA A 555 32.80 8.79 43.99
CA ALA A 555 33.19 7.76 43.04
C ALA A 555 32.26 6.56 43.18
N VAL A 556 31.80 6.03 42.05
CA VAL A 556 31.09 4.75 42.03
C VAL A 556 32.11 3.67 42.38
N SER A 557 31.86 2.94 43.46
CA SER A 557 32.63 1.74 43.79
C SER A 557 32.19 0.63 42.85
N VAL A 558 33.12 0.10 42.06
CA VAL A 558 32.83 -0.90 41.04
C VAL A 558 33.56 -2.19 41.40
N SER A 559 32.84 -3.30 41.47
CA SER A 559 33.45 -4.62 41.47
C SER A 559 33.91 -4.94 40.06
N TYR A 560 35.10 -5.50 39.93
CA TYR A 560 35.59 -5.94 38.63
C TYR A 560 35.62 -7.46 38.55
N SER A 561 34.51 -8.11 38.95
CA SER A 561 34.39 -9.57 38.83
C SER A 561 33.83 -9.96 37.46
N PHE A 562 34.72 -10.14 36.49
CA PHE A 562 34.33 -10.55 35.15
C PHE A 562 34.44 -12.07 35.00
N ALA A 563 33.30 -12.75 34.85
CA ALA A 563 33.23 -14.19 34.72
C ALA A 563 34.06 -14.69 33.51
N THR A 564 35.12 -15.43 33.82
CA THR A 564 35.91 -16.31 32.93
C THR A 564 36.19 -15.76 31.52
N LEU A 565 36.79 -14.57 31.43
CA LEU A 565 37.66 -14.25 30.30
C LEU A 565 38.89 -15.17 30.41
N LYS A 566 38.79 -16.39 29.88
CA LYS A 566 39.94 -17.29 29.81
C LYS A 566 40.93 -16.68 28.84
N ALA A 567 42.03 -16.12 29.37
CA ALA A 567 43.27 -16.07 28.62
C ALA A 567 43.52 -17.45 28.02
N ASN A 568 44.02 -17.52 26.78
CA ASN A 568 44.48 -18.79 26.22
C ASN A 568 45.37 -19.47 27.27
N ALA A 569 45.16 -20.74 27.57
CA ALA A 569 45.96 -21.48 28.56
C ALA A 569 47.48 -21.50 28.22
N SER A 570 47.84 -21.02 27.04
CA SER A 570 49.19 -20.85 26.51
C SER A 570 49.75 -19.43 26.62
N SER A 571 48.96 -18.45 27.07
CA SER A 571 49.42 -17.08 27.30
C SER A 571 50.28 -17.05 28.56
N PRO A 572 51.50 -16.49 28.52
CA PRO A 572 52.30 -16.30 29.72
C PRO A 572 51.83 -15.09 30.54
N ASP A 573 50.81 -14.34 30.14
CA ASP A 573 50.41 -13.09 30.82
C ASP A 573 49.65 -13.34 32.14
N ILE A 574 49.90 -12.50 33.16
CA ILE A 574 49.22 -12.57 34.47
C ILE A 574 48.47 -11.26 34.72
N PHE A 575 47.15 -11.31 34.55
CA PHE A 575 46.27 -10.16 34.77
C PHE A 575 45.25 -10.47 35.86
N ASP A 576 44.91 -9.45 36.65
CA ASP A 576 43.70 -9.46 37.47
C ASP A 576 42.42 -9.37 36.61
N ASP A 577 41.25 -9.47 37.23
CA ASP A 577 40.00 -9.46 36.47
C ASP A 577 39.77 -8.12 35.74
N PHE A 578 40.14 -6.98 36.34
CA PHE A 578 40.00 -5.67 35.70
C PHE A 578 40.81 -5.57 34.40
N VAL A 579 42.10 -5.91 34.45
CA VAL A 579 42.99 -5.84 33.28
C VAL A 579 42.64 -6.93 32.26
N ARG A 580 42.13 -8.10 32.69
CA ARG A 580 41.53 -9.08 31.74
C ARG A 580 40.38 -8.46 30.96
N GLY A 581 39.52 -7.68 31.61
CA GLY A 581 38.44 -6.94 30.96
C GLY A 581 38.95 -5.95 29.89
N LEU A 582 40.07 -5.28 30.16
CA LEU A 582 40.72 -4.35 29.22
C LEU A 582 41.33 -5.06 28.01
N VAL A 583 41.93 -6.24 28.19
CA VAL A 583 42.64 -6.95 27.10
C VAL A 583 41.70 -7.83 26.30
N TYR A 584 40.81 -8.57 26.97
CA TYR A 584 40.01 -9.64 26.36
C TYR A 584 38.51 -9.31 26.25
N GLY A 585 38.07 -8.14 26.70
CA GLY A 585 36.66 -7.74 26.65
C GLY A 585 36.16 -7.33 25.26
N LYS A 586 34.89 -6.90 25.19
CA LYS A 586 34.14 -6.47 23.99
C LYS A 586 34.89 -5.48 23.09
N ASN A 587 35.68 -4.60 23.69
CA ASN A 587 36.55 -3.64 23.01
C ASN A 587 38.01 -3.80 23.47
N GLY A 588 38.44 -5.05 23.63
CA GLY A 588 39.75 -5.40 24.17
C GLY A 588 40.90 -4.75 23.40
N ILE A 589 41.85 -4.16 24.14
CA ILE A 589 43.05 -3.52 23.58
C ILE A 589 44.21 -4.52 23.69
N PRO A 590 44.95 -4.78 22.60
CA PRO A 590 46.10 -5.69 22.65
C PRO A 590 47.12 -5.29 23.72
N SER A 591 47.69 -6.27 24.43
CA SER A 591 48.64 -6.04 25.53
C SER A 591 49.84 -5.14 25.15
N GLU A 592 50.29 -5.19 23.89
CA GLU A 592 51.37 -4.33 23.40
C GLU A 592 50.95 -2.86 23.25
N GLU A 593 49.70 -2.59 22.85
CA GLU A 593 49.16 -1.24 22.71
C GLU A 593 48.89 -0.58 24.07
N LEU A 594 48.60 -1.38 25.10
CA LEU A 594 48.42 -0.92 26.48
C LEU A 594 49.72 -0.41 27.13
N LEU A 595 50.88 -0.62 26.50
CA LEU A 595 52.13 0.02 26.93
C LEU A 595 52.15 1.52 26.64
N ASP A 596 51.29 2.02 25.74
CA ASP A 596 51.08 3.46 25.54
C ASP A 596 50.17 3.99 26.67
N PRO A 597 50.66 4.90 27.54
CA PRO A 597 49.90 5.41 28.68
C PRO A 597 48.57 6.06 28.30
N GLU A 598 48.46 6.68 27.12
CA GLU A 598 47.20 7.30 26.69
C GLU A 598 46.16 6.27 26.26
N ARG A 599 46.56 5.22 25.54
CA ARG A 599 45.68 4.09 25.19
C ARG A 599 45.25 3.33 26.43
N PHE A 600 46.17 3.14 27.38
CA PHE A 600 45.84 2.55 28.68
C PHE A 600 44.79 3.37 29.42
N ARG A 601 44.96 4.70 29.48
CA ARG A 601 44.00 5.62 30.10
C ARG A 601 42.62 5.58 29.43
N GLU A 602 42.58 5.51 28.10
CA GLU A 602 41.34 5.40 27.33
C GLU A 602 40.58 4.10 27.67
N GLY A 603 41.29 2.97 27.68
CA GLY A 603 40.72 1.67 28.05
C GLY A 603 40.16 1.66 29.48
N VAL A 604 40.93 2.17 30.44
CA VAL A 604 40.52 2.28 31.85
C VAL A 604 39.26 3.14 32.00
N ASN A 605 39.20 4.28 31.31
CA ASN A 605 38.04 5.16 31.33
C ASN A 605 36.80 4.48 30.74
N TRP A 606 36.94 3.77 29.61
CA TRP A 606 35.82 3.03 29.00
C TRP A 606 35.27 1.94 29.93
N LEU A 607 36.17 1.10 30.48
CA LEU A 607 35.76 -0.03 31.32
C LEU A 607 35.10 0.46 32.62
N TYR A 608 35.66 1.48 33.25
CA TYR A 608 35.03 2.13 34.39
C TYR A 608 33.66 2.69 34.03
N ALA A 609 33.55 3.42 32.91
CA ALA A 609 32.31 4.06 32.51
C ALA A 609 31.18 3.05 32.28
N VAL A 610 31.46 1.93 31.60
CA VAL A 610 30.46 0.87 31.35
C VAL A 610 30.00 0.23 32.66
N SER A 611 30.94 -0.18 33.51
CA SER A 611 30.62 -0.88 34.76
C SER A 611 29.93 0.04 35.78
N ALA A 612 30.48 1.25 36.00
CA ALA A 612 29.91 2.24 36.90
C ALA A 612 28.49 2.67 36.48
N THR A 613 28.19 2.68 35.18
CA THR A 613 26.84 2.99 34.67
C THR A 613 25.83 1.92 35.09
N GLN A 614 26.24 0.64 35.14
CA GLN A 614 25.34 -0.43 35.59
C GLN A 614 25.09 -0.33 37.10
N THR A 615 26.13 -0.07 37.89
CA THR A 615 26.00 0.17 39.34
C THR A 615 25.09 1.36 39.62
N LEU A 616 25.28 2.49 38.92
CA LEU A 616 24.37 3.64 39.02
C LEU A 616 22.92 3.26 38.69
N SER A 617 22.71 2.51 37.60
CA SER A 617 21.37 2.10 37.18
C SER A 617 20.67 1.18 38.18
N GLN A 618 21.39 0.30 38.88
CA GLN A 618 20.81 -0.69 39.78
C GLN A 618 20.65 -0.16 41.22
N ASP A 619 21.69 0.52 41.74
CA ASP A 619 21.78 0.79 43.18
C ASP A 619 21.32 2.20 43.56
N THR A 620 21.37 3.15 42.62
CA THR A 620 21.12 4.57 42.92
C THR A 620 19.81 5.11 42.34
N ARG A 621 19.09 4.31 41.54
CA ARG A 621 17.83 4.73 40.92
C ARG A 621 16.69 4.70 41.93
N ILE A 622 16.09 5.86 42.18
CA ILE A 622 14.97 6.06 43.10
C ILE A 622 13.76 6.66 42.38
N PRO A 623 12.54 6.55 42.94
CA PRO A 623 11.39 7.32 42.44
C PRO A 623 11.68 8.82 42.42
N ASN A 624 11.20 9.53 41.41
CA ASN A 624 11.49 10.95 41.23
C ASN A 624 10.97 11.77 42.44
N PRO A 625 11.86 12.46 43.20
CA PRO A 625 11.48 13.14 44.44
C PRO A 625 10.52 14.32 44.24
N ASN A 626 10.54 14.96 43.05
CA ASN A 626 9.67 16.10 42.72
C ASN A 626 8.34 15.68 42.07
N GLY A 627 8.02 14.38 42.08
CA GLY A 627 6.96 13.80 41.27
C GLY A 627 7.38 13.63 39.81
N ALA A 628 6.57 12.90 39.04
CA ALA A 628 6.97 12.50 37.71
C ALA A 628 6.96 13.68 36.72
N SER A 629 8.11 13.93 36.09
CA SER A 629 8.29 15.00 35.11
C SER A 629 7.72 14.58 33.74
N ARG A 630 7.08 15.52 33.05
CA ARG A 630 6.55 15.29 31.69
C ARG A 630 7.57 15.73 30.65
N LEU A 631 7.85 14.84 29.70
CA LEU A 631 8.76 15.06 28.60
C LEU A 631 7.97 15.00 27.29
N GLU A 632 8.10 16.03 26.46
CA GLU A 632 7.53 16.05 25.12
C GLU A 632 8.52 15.46 24.11
N GLY A 633 8.06 14.47 23.35
CA GLY A 633 8.83 13.80 22.32
C GLY A 633 8.14 13.79 20.97
N VAL A 634 8.91 13.55 19.91
CA VAL A 634 8.40 13.31 18.56
C VAL A 634 8.16 11.82 18.39
N SER A 635 6.91 11.41 18.27
CA SER A 635 6.55 10.03 17.97
C SER A 635 6.66 9.75 16.48
N ARG A 636 7.10 8.53 16.15
CA ARG A 636 7.13 8.00 14.79
C ARG A 636 6.36 6.69 14.74
N THR A 637 5.52 6.55 13.73
CA THR A 637 4.91 5.26 13.40
C THR A 637 5.77 4.55 12.37
N ARG A 638 5.85 3.22 12.43
CA ARG A 638 6.41 2.43 11.34
C ARG A 638 5.66 2.75 10.05
N PRO A 639 6.33 2.65 8.89
CA PRO A 639 5.67 2.85 7.61
C PRO A 639 4.54 1.82 7.47
N ARG A 640 3.29 2.30 7.46
CA ARG A 640 2.11 1.45 7.21
C ARG A 640 1.57 1.74 5.81
N SER A 641 0.95 0.74 5.20
CA SER A 641 0.31 0.87 3.90
C SER A 641 -0.92 1.78 4.01
N LYS A 642 -0.86 2.96 3.38
CA LYS A 642 -1.98 3.87 3.21
C LYS A 642 -2.46 3.85 1.76
N LEU A 643 -3.77 3.92 1.58
CA LEU A 643 -4.40 4.09 0.26
C LEU A 643 -4.25 5.55 -0.18
N VAL A 644 -3.70 5.79 -1.36
CA VAL A 644 -3.52 7.12 -1.95
C VAL A 644 -4.22 7.17 -3.29
N GLN A 645 -4.84 8.32 -3.60
CA GLN A 645 -5.47 8.55 -4.89
C GLN A 645 -4.47 9.15 -5.90
N SER A 646 -4.35 8.52 -7.07
CA SER A 646 -3.44 8.97 -8.14
C SER A 646 -3.91 10.30 -8.77
N LEU A 647 -3.01 11.29 -8.82
CA LEU A 647 -3.26 12.55 -9.52
C LEU A 647 -3.53 12.32 -11.01
N VAL A 648 -2.69 11.51 -11.67
CA VAL A 648 -2.76 11.29 -13.12
C VAL A 648 -4.09 10.64 -13.48
N SER A 649 -4.44 9.54 -12.82
CA SER A 649 -5.68 8.80 -13.08
C SER A 649 -6.92 9.66 -12.78
N THR A 650 -6.88 10.46 -11.71
CA THR A 650 -7.97 11.38 -11.36
C THR A 650 -8.22 12.44 -12.43
N ARG A 651 -7.15 13.09 -12.92
CA ARG A 651 -7.27 14.13 -13.96
C ARG A 651 -7.73 13.53 -15.30
N VAL A 652 -7.19 12.38 -15.71
CA VAL A 652 -7.65 11.67 -16.90
C VAL A 652 -9.14 11.35 -16.79
N LEU A 653 -9.57 10.80 -15.66
CA LEU A 653 -10.97 10.43 -15.44
C LEU A 653 -11.92 11.63 -15.48
N GLN A 654 -11.54 12.75 -14.87
CA GLN A 654 -12.32 14.00 -14.91
C GLN A 654 -12.46 14.54 -16.34
N VAL A 655 -11.38 14.52 -17.14
CA VAL A 655 -11.41 14.97 -18.54
C VAL A 655 -12.31 14.08 -19.39
N LEU A 656 -12.19 12.76 -19.25
CA LEU A 656 -13.02 11.80 -20.00
C LEU A 656 -14.51 11.95 -19.64
N LEU A 657 -14.84 12.08 -18.35
CA LEU A 657 -16.22 12.29 -17.89
C LEU A 657 -16.79 13.63 -18.38
N ALA A 658 -16.01 14.70 -18.34
CA ALA A 658 -16.43 16.01 -18.84
C ALA A 658 -16.67 15.99 -20.35
N PHE A 659 -15.82 15.28 -21.10
CA PHE A 659 -15.98 15.10 -22.54
C PHE A 659 -17.27 14.34 -22.87
N ILE A 660 -17.52 13.23 -22.17
CA ILE A 660 -18.73 12.43 -22.35
C ILE A 660 -20.00 13.23 -21.96
N MET A 661 -19.92 14.08 -20.93
CA MET A 661 -21.02 14.98 -20.58
C MET A 661 -21.29 15.99 -21.71
N LEU A 662 -20.23 16.59 -22.29
CA LEU A 662 -20.37 17.52 -23.41
C LEU A 662 -21.04 16.86 -24.63
N THR A 663 -20.69 15.62 -24.97
CA THR A 663 -21.35 14.91 -26.08
C THR A 663 -22.81 14.58 -25.78
N THR A 664 -23.17 14.37 -24.52
CA THR A 664 -24.56 14.22 -24.07
C THR A 664 -25.36 15.51 -24.30
N VAL A 665 -24.79 16.67 -23.99
CA VAL A 665 -25.39 17.98 -24.27
C VAL A 665 -25.63 18.14 -25.77
N VAL A 666 -24.63 17.80 -26.59
CA VAL A 666 -24.73 17.86 -28.06
C VAL A 666 -25.82 16.93 -28.58
N ALA A 667 -25.92 15.70 -28.04
CA ALA A 667 -26.96 14.76 -28.40
C ALA A 667 -28.36 15.26 -28.00
N PHE A 668 -28.50 15.82 -26.80
CA PHE A 668 -29.77 16.35 -26.30
C PHE A 668 -30.27 17.54 -27.13
N ILE A 669 -29.38 18.48 -27.48
CA ILE A 669 -29.71 19.63 -28.32
C ILE A 669 -29.96 19.21 -29.77
N GLY A 670 -29.13 18.29 -30.28
CA GLY A 670 -29.14 17.88 -31.67
C GLY A 670 -30.29 16.94 -32.04
N VAL A 671 -30.80 16.13 -31.10
CA VAL A 671 -31.87 15.17 -31.40
C VAL A 671 -33.26 15.79 -31.23
N LYS A 672 -33.89 16.13 -32.35
CA LYS A 672 -35.27 16.61 -32.41
C LYS A 672 -36.26 15.44 -32.49
N ALA A 673 -36.30 14.59 -31.47
CA ALA A 673 -37.20 13.42 -31.42
C ALA A 673 -38.65 13.75 -30.98
N ARG A 674 -39.04 15.04 -30.93
CA ARG A 674 -40.44 15.41 -30.68
C ARG A 674 -41.24 15.08 -31.93
N GLU A 675 -42.20 14.18 -31.80
CA GLU A 675 -43.13 13.80 -32.88
C GLU A 675 -42.46 13.22 -34.14
N LEU A 676 -41.44 12.36 -33.96
CA LEU A 676 -40.71 11.77 -35.09
C LEU A 676 -41.28 10.40 -35.54
N LEU A 677 -41.34 9.42 -34.64
CA LEU A 677 -41.75 8.05 -34.94
C LEU A 677 -43.02 7.67 -34.17
N PRO A 678 -44.08 7.18 -34.82
CA PRO A 678 -45.27 6.65 -34.15
C PRO A 678 -44.95 5.41 -33.29
N ARG A 679 -44.10 4.52 -33.80
CA ARG A 679 -43.68 3.25 -33.16
C ARG A 679 -42.17 3.02 -33.29
N GLU A 680 -41.63 2.13 -32.46
CA GLU A 680 -40.25 1.64 -32.54
C GLU A 680 -39.81 1.17 -33.93
N SER A 681 -38.63 1.64 -34.35
CA SER A 681 -38.08 1.44 -35.70
C SER A 681 -37.22 0.17 -35.87
N ASN A 682 -37.27 -0.76 -34.92
CA ASN A 682 -36.43 -1.97 -34.91
C ASN A 682 -37.13 -3.20 -35.50
N SER A 683 -38.45 -3.12 -35.71
CA SER A 683 -39.25 -4.20 -36.31
C SER A 683 -39.39 -4.01 -37.83
N ILE A 684 -39.22 -5.09 -38.58
CA ILE A 684 -39.41 -5.13 -40.04
C ILE A 684 -40.83 -4.67 -40.41
N ALA A 685 -41.83 -5.05 -39.63
CA ALA A 685 -43.22 -4.66 -39.86
C ALA A 685 -43.44 -3.14 -39.71
N THR A 686 -42.79 -2.51 -38.73
CA THR A 686 -42.90 -1.05 -38.55
C THR A 686 -42.24 -0.29 -39.70
N VAL A 687 -41.03 -0.71 -40.11
CA VAL A 687 -40.33 -0.11 -41.26
C VAL A 687 -41.10 -0.36 -42.56
N GLY A 688 -41.65 -1.56 -42.72
CA GLY A 688 -42.51 -1.92 -43.84
C GLY A 688 -43.80 -1.11 -43.88
N GLY A 689 -44.44 -0.84 -42.74
CA GLY A 689 -45.60 0.04 -42.64
C GLY A 689 -45.31 1.50 -43.02
N TYR A 690 -44.10 2.01 -42.73
CA TYR A 690 -43.66 3.34 -43.20
C TYR A 690 -43.35 3.38 -44.71
N LEU A 691 -43.16 2.24 -45.37
CA LEU A 691 -42.85 2.12 -46.79
C LEU A 691 -44.04 1.69 -47.64
N ALA A 692 -45.00 0.95 -47.08
CA ALA A 692 -46.17 0.45 -47.79
C ALA A 692 -47.01 1.59 -48.40
N GLY A 693 -47.44 1.42 -49.65
CA GLY A 693 -48.18 2.44 -50.40
C GLY A 693 -47.35 3.66 -50.81
N SER A 694 -46.01 3.56 -50.76
CA SER A 694 -45.08 4.62 -51.16
C SER A 694 -44.64 4.53 -52.62
N ASP A 695 -44.49 5.69 -53.27
CA ASP A 695 -43.81 5.78 -54.56
C ASP A 695 -42.36 5.29 -54.53
N VAL A 696 -41.74 5.25 -53.34
CA VAL A 696 -40.40 4.69 -53.14
C VAL A 696 -40.32 3.22 -53.56
N LEU A 697 -41.38 2.42 -53.33
CA LEU A 697 -41.40 1.01 -53.69
C LEU A 697 -41.49 0.80 -55.21
N ARG A 698 -42.07 1.77 -55.93
CA ARG A 698 -42.27 1.74 -57.39
C ARG A 698 -41.01 2.08 -58.18
N LEU A 699 -40.06 2.78 -57.56
CA LEU A 699 -38.75 3.08 -58.14
C LEU A 699 -37.84 1.85 -58.24
N ILE A 700 -38.14 0.77 -57.52
CA ILE A 700 -37.22 -0.35 -57.32
C ILE A 700 -37.39 -1.38 -58.46
N PRO A 701 -36.37 -1.61 -59.30
CA PRO A 701 -36.43 -2.58 -60.37
C PRO A 701 -36.36 -4.02 -59.86
N ASP A 702 -36.77 -4.96 -60.71
CA ASP A 702 -36.70 -6.40 -60.44
C ASP A 702 -35.23 -6.83 -60.17
N GLY A 703 -35.00 -7.66 -59.15
CA GLY A 703 -33.67 -8.17 -58.80
C GLY A 703 -32.82 -7.26 -57.90
N ALA A 704 -33.31 -6.07 -57.53
CA ALA A 704 -32.60 -5.12 -56.66
C ALA A 704 -32.36 -5.64 -55.22
N GLU A 705 -33.07 -6.68 -54.81
CA GLU A 705 -32.92 -7.35 -53.51
C GLU A 705 -31.60 -8.12 -53.37
N TRP A 706 -30.97 -8.54 -54.48
CA TRP A 706 -29.68 -9.25 -54.48
C TRP A 706 -28.45 -8.33 -54.60
N GLY A 707 -28.65 -7.06 -54.99
CA GLY A 707 -27.60 -6.04 -55.13
C GLY A 707 -26.63 -6.23 -56.30
N ALA A 708 -25.75 -5.24 -56.51
CA ALA A 708 -24.69 -5.28 -57.52
C ALA A 708 -23.64 -6.34 -57.12
N GLY A 709 -23.62 -7.46 -57.85
CA GLY A 709 -22.69 -8.58 -57.62
C GLY A 709 -23.36 -9.88 -57.15
N GLY A 710 -24.67 -9.90 -56.87
CA GLY A 710 -25.40 -11.15 -56.68
C GLY A 710 -25.52 -11.95 -57.98
N LYS A 711 -25.60 -13.30 -57.91
CA LYS A 711 -25.75 -14.22 -59.07
C LYS A 711 -27.01 -13.97 -59.95
N GLY A 712 -27.76 -12.90 -59.71
CA GLY A 712 -28.97 -12.48 -60.43
C GLY A 712 -28.84 -11.19 -61.25
N GLY A 713 -27.66 -10.57 -61.37
CA GLY A 713 -27.44 -9.47 -62.32
C GLY A 713 -28.21 -8.16 -62.07
N GLY A 714 -28.50 -7.81 -60.81
CA GLY A 714 -29.21 -6.57 -60.47
C GLY A 714 -28.31 -5.31 -60.51
N THR A 715 -28.89 -4.17 -60.90
CA THR A 715 -28.28 -2.83 -60.78
C THR A 715 -27.99 -2.49 -59.32
N GLY A 716 -26.93 -1.72 -59.09
CA GLY A 716 -26.57 -1.29 -57.74
C GLY A 716 -27.70 -0.44 -57.17
N SER A 717 -28.23 -0.81 -56.00
CA SER A 717 -29.28 0.00 -55.35
C SER A 717 -28.87 1.46 -55.07
N GLU A 718 -27.57 1.78 -55.07
CA GLU A 718 -27.09 3.16 -55.04
C GLU A 718 -27.44 3.92 -56.33
N GLU A 719 -27.43 3.25 -57.48
CA GLU A 719 -27.87 3.79 -58.77
C GLU A 719 -29.41 3.93 -58.83
N VAL A 720 -30.14 2.98 -58.24
CA VAL A 720 -31.63 2.99 -58.21
C VAL A 720 -32.19 4.20 -57.48
N PHE A 721 -31.55 4.61 -56.38
CA PHE A 721 -31.98 5.76 -55.59
C PHE A 721 -31.19 7.04 -55.89
N ALA A 722 -30.29 7.01 -56.88
CA ALA A 722 -29.52 8.18 -57.30
C ALA A 722 -30.43 9.24 -57.94
N GLY A 723 -30.20 10.51 -57.60
CA GLY A 723 -30.96 11.64 -58.16
C GLY A 723 -32.31 11.94 -57.49
N TYR A 724 -32.80 11.06 -56.61
CA TYR A 724 -34.02 11.29 -55.82
C TYR A 724 -33.70 11.81 -54.41
N MET A 725 -34.57 12.69 -53.91
CA MET A 725 -34.53 13.15 -52.53
C MET A 725 -35.68 12.50 -51.74
N PHE A 726 -35.39 12.04 -50.52
CA PHE A 726 -36.34 11.31 -49.68
C PHE A 726 -36.72 12.14 -48.45
N GLY A 727 -38.01 12.14 -48.13
CA GLY A 727 -38.57 12.80 -46.96
C GLY A 727 -39.33 11.83 -46.06
N PHE A 728 -39.45 12.16 -44.78
CA PHE A 728 -40.23 11.40 -43.79
C PHE A 728 -41.36 12.27 -43.21
N GLY A 729 -42.61 11.79 -43.28
CA GLY A 729 -43.77 12.59 -42.85
C GLY A 729 -45.11 12.06 -43.34
N TRP A 730 -46.10 12.94 -43.41
CA TRP A 730 -47.43 12.62 -43.96
C TRP A 730 -47.43 12.74 -45.49
N TRP A 731 -47.97 11.73 -46.16
CA TRP A 731 -48.08 11.60 -47.61
C TRP A 731 -49.49 11.14 -48.00
N GLU A 732 -49.88 11.38 -49.25
CA GLU A 732 -51.05 10.72 -49.83
C GLU A 732 -50.73 9.24 -50.13
N ASP A 733 -51.70 8.36 -49.88
CA ASP A 733 -51.59 6.94 -50.17
C ASP A 733 -51.80 6.71 -51.66
N THR A 734 -50.80 6.11 -52.29
CA THR A 734 -50.75 5.95 -53.74
C THR A 734 -51.47 4.69 -54.22
N GLU A 735 -51.82 3.78 -53.31
CA GLU A 735 -52.66 2.61 -53.59
C GLU A 735 -54.14 2.90 -53.27
N ARG A 736 -54.41 3.76 -52.29
CA ARG A 736 -55.77 4.10 -51.84
C ARG A 736 -56.03 5.60 -51.94
N ALA A 737 -56.61 6.02 -53.06
CA ALA A 737 -57.05 7.40 -53.25
C ALA A 737 -57.92 7.86 -52.06
N SER A 738 -57.65 9.07 -51.53
CA SER A 738 -58.28 9.71 -50.34
C SER A 738 -57.74 9.37 -48.93
N ARG A 739 -56.77 8.46 -48.77
CA ARG A 739 -56.14 8.18 -47.45
C ARG A 739 -54.76 8.82 -47.32
N ARG A 740 -54.39 9.23 -46.09
CA ARG A 740 -53.05 9.74 -45.75
C ARG A 740 -52.25 8.68 -45.00
N ARG A 741 -50.97 8.57 -45.31
CA ARG A 741 -50.02 7.64 -44.65
C ARG A 741 -48.85 8.40 -44.02
N TYR A 742 -48.33 7.90 -42.90
CA TYR A 742 -47.13 8.45 -42.27
C TYR A 742 -45.93 7.56 -42.61
N GLY A 743 -44.89 8.09 -43.25
CA GLY A 743 -43.79 7.26 -43.71
C GLY A 743 -42.79 7.95 -44.63
N VAL A 744 -42.04 7.13 -45.37
CA VAL A 744 -41.03 7.61 -46.33
C VAL A 744 -41.68 7.86 -47.69
N GLY A 745 -41.32 8.97 -48.34
CA GLY A 745 -41.76 9.35 -49.69
C GLY A 745 -40.67 10.10 -50.45
N ILE A 746 -40.91 10.36 -51.74
CA ILE A 746 -40.00 11.10 -52.63
C ILE A 746 -40.39 12.59 -52.61
N GLY A 747 -39.42 13.48 -52.42
CA GLY A 747 -39.64 14.92 -52.28
C GLY A 747 -39.78 15.38 -50.83
N ARG A 748 -40.52 16.47 -50.59
CA ARG A 748 -40.69 17.07 -49.26
C ARG A 748 -42.02 16.64 -48.64
N GLY A 749 -41.96 15.83 -47.60
CA GLY A 749 -43.14 15.35 -46.89
C GLY A 749 -43.84 16.47 -46.10
N GLY A 750 -45.16 16.36 -45.95
CA GLY A 750 -45.96 17.36 -45.25
C GLY A 750 -45.58 17.53 -43.76
N GLY A 751 -45.50 18.78 -43.31
CA GLY A 751 -45.57 19.15 -41.89
C GLY A 751 -47.04 19.29 -41.46
N ARG A 752 -47.34 18.87 -40.22
CA ARG A 752 -48.67 18.84 -39.55
C ARG A 752 -49.80 19.54 -40.34
N THR A 753 -50.58 18.78 -41.10
CA THR A 753 -51.99 19.10 -41.35
C THR A 753 -52.79 17.97 -40.73
N SER A 754 -53.47 18.27 -39.63
CA SER A 754 -54.50 17.41 -39.07
C SER A 754 -55.46 17.01 -40.21
N PRO A 755 -56.00 15.79 -40.24
CA PRO A 755 -57.27 15.59 -40.92
C PRO A 755 -58.28 16.51 -40.21
N SER A 756 -58.89 17.41 -40.98
CA SER A 756 -60.08 18.14 -40.58
C SER A 756 -61.23 17.18 -40.30
#